data_AF-A0A956GKH3-F1
#
_entry.id   AF-A0A956GKH3-F1
#
_cell.length_a   1.000
_cell.length_b   1.000
_cell.length_c   1.000
_cell.angle_alpha   90.00
_cell.angle_beta   90.00
_cell.angle_gamma   90.00
#
_symmetry.space_group_name_H-M   'P 1'
#
loop_
_entity.id
_entity.type
_entity.pdbx_description
1 polymer ?
#
loop_
_entity_poly.entity_id
_entity_poly.type
_entity_poly.pdbx_seq_one_letter_code
_entity_poly.pdbx_strand_id
1 'polypeptide(L)'
;MICRLAPRAPAVCLSLVLVAAAALAGCASSTPGGGHVDAAPPDGAVVDAQVPDATPDAEPCIPDPDGETCNGNDDDCDNRIDEGYVGVGDACEVGIGSCLRAGTTICTTDGTDTVCDAVPGTPTDELCGTSMDEDCDTFVDEGFPDLGMICTAGGGACVASGVIVCSADRLSTECNAMPGTGGVETCNGVDDDCDGSVDEDFQINQPCDGSDGDLCNEGVWVCDGAGGRMCTDTTGTTVDLCGGGDEDCDPASPDGSEDPAIGTLCDGPDSDLCEEGVRSCSNGSLVCSDNTSSTVDLCGNGDEDCDPASPDGSEDPQVGALCDGPDSDLCEEGVKSCSNGSLVCSDNTSSTVDLCGNGDEDCDPASPDGSEDPAVGSLCDGEDSDLCEEGVRSCAGGSLVCSDHTSSTLDLCGNGDEDCDPSSADGSEDPAVGVACDGEDSDLCAEGVRQCSGGALTCSDHTSSTLDLCGNGDEDCDPASADGSEDPLVGVGCDGEDSDLCVEGTRQCTNGALSCSDHTSSTLDLCGNGDEDCDPASPDGSEDARVGVACDGNDGDVCVEGTNQCTAGALTCSDTTGTTFETCSGNAADEDCDGLVDEGFNRNDNPACPTYTLGTISGDTGAQVLTDTWYDEEFDVVHVTENDSSFGGVYLSATISLYSPPGVDFDLYVRCGNCSGGSAWQSSTTHGLTGHTDTVYIRGDDDWLSGETDDFDMIIEVRHYSSNRCAYWNLTVTGNTSVSNVTCDI
;
A
#
# COMPACT_ATOMS: atom_id res chain seq x y z
N MET A 1 31.39 27.08 4.69
CA MET A 1 32.56 27.60 5.45
C MET A 1 32.71 26.98 6.85
N ILE A 2 32.54 25.66 6.95
CA ILE A 2 33.15 24.84 8.02
C ILE A 2 33.93 23.74 7.31
N CYS A 3 34.92 24.16 6.50
CA CYS A 3 35.85 23.22 5.89
C CYS A 3 36.77 22.72 7.02
N ARG A 4 36.48 21.51 7.51
CA ARG A 4 37.11 20.74 8.60
C ARG A 4 37.87 21.55 9.69
N LEU A 5 37.20 21.84 10.81
CA LEU A 5 37.84 22.28 12.07
C LEU A 5 37.58 21.36 13.28
N ALA A 6 36.86 20.26 13.10
CA ALA A 6 36.62 19.25 14.13
C ALA A 6 37.72 18.16 14.09
N PRO A 7 38.25 17.72 15.25
CA PRO A 7 39.09 16.53 15.30
C PRO A 7 38.23 15.28 15.03
N ARG A 8 38.87 14.21 14.53
CA ARG A 8 38.26 12.89 14.29
C ARG A 8 37.31 12.51 15.44
N ALA A 9 36.06 12.24 15.11
CA ALA A 9 35.28 11.29 15.90
C ALA A 9 35.90 9.91 15.66
N PRO A 10 36.43 9.20 16.68
CA PRO A 10 36.43 7.75 16.61
C PRO A 10 34.96 7.30 16.61
N ALA A 11 34.67 6.07 16.18
CA ALA A 11 33.34 5.49 16.33
C ALA A 11 32.88 5.61 17.80
N VAL A 12 31.78 6.32 18.06
CA VAL A 12 31.21 6.50 19.40
C VAL A 12 29.95 5.66 19.53
N CYS A 13 30.00 4.69 20.45
CA CYS A 13 28.83 3.96 20.92
C CYS A 13 27.75 4.91 21.45
N LEU A 14 26.50 4.71 21.05
CA LEU A 14 25.36 5.36 21.67
C LEU A 14 25.06 4.68 23.02
N SER A 15 25.17 5.43 24.13
CA SER A 15 24.75 4.98 25.46
C SER A 15 24.65 6.14 26.45
N LEU A 16 23.43 6.64 26.70
CA LEU A 16 23.07 7.19 28.01
C LEU A 16 21.54 7.31 28.19
N VAL A 17 20.97 6.57 29.14
CA VAL A 17 19.63 6.83 29.68
C VAL A 17 19.77 7.40 31.10
N LEU A 18 19.01 8.46 31.41
CA LEU A 18 18.92 9.02 32.75
C LEU A 18 18.25 8.06 33.73
N VAL A 19 18.81 7.91 34.95
CA VAL A 19 17.99 7.60 36.13
C VAL A 19 18.48 8.40 37.33
N ALA A 20 17.57 9.16 37.96
CA ALA A 20 17.80 9.84 39.23
C ALA A 20 16.70 9.52 40.27
N ALA A 21 17.06 8.63 41.21
CA ALA A 21 16.66 8.62 42.63
C ALA A 21 15.15 8.55 43.03
N ALA A 22 14.75 7.41 43.63
CA ALA A 22 14.61 7.24 45.11
C ALA A 22 13.40 6.43 45.62
N ALA A 23 13.66 5.61 46.66
CA ALA A 23 12.85 5.36 47.87
C ALA A 23 12.25 3.94 48.14
N LEU A 24 12.96 3.21 49.01
CA LEU A 24 12.49 2.56 50.25
C LEU A 24 11.40 1.45 50.28
N ALA A 25 11.83 0.33 50.91
CA ALA A 25 11.12 -0.55 51.86
C ALA A 25 10.30 -1.75 51.34
N GLY A 26 10.45 -2.90 52.04
CA GLY A 26 9.59 -4.08 51.88
C GLY A 26 10.25 -5.40 52.30
N CYS A 27 9.93 -5.90 53.49
CA CYS A 27 10.39 -7.20 54.01
C CYS A 27 9.30 -8.27 53.82
N ALA A 28 9.65 -9.54 53.49
CA ALA A 28 9.27 -10.73 54.28
C ALA A 28 9.41 -12.10 53.56
N SER A 29 10.02 -13.04 54.29
CA SER A 29 9.90 -14.51 54.29
C SER A 29 8.73 -15.22 53.58
N SER A 30 8.98 -16.44 53.04
CA SER A 30 8.75 -17.70 53.80
C SER A 30 8.99 -19.02 53.02
N THR A 31 9.54 -20.02 53.73
CA THR A 31 9.57 -21.48 53.40
C THR A 31 8.36 -22.18 54.06
N PRO A 32 7.89 -23.42 53.70
CA PRO A 32 8.61 -24.66 54.10
C PRO A 32 8.31 -26.03 53.38
N GLY A 33 9.21 -27.01 53.60
CA GLY A 33 8.96 -28.48 53.58
C GLY A 33 9.24 -29.19 52.23
N GLY A 34 9.95 -30.32 52.13
CA GLY A 34 10.47 -31.30 53.12
C GLY A 34 9.89 -32.70 52.86
N GLY A 35 10.61 -33.83 52.82
CA GLY A 35 12.04 -34.12 53.01
C GLY A 35 12.28 -35.65 52.92
N HIS A 36 13.37 -36.17 53.54
CA HIS A 36 13.72 -37.60 53.75
C HIS A 36 14.12 -38.44 52.50
N VAL A 37 15.12 -39.34 52.46
CA VAL A 37 16.39 -39.68 53.19
C VAL A 37 17.23 -40.59 52.21
N ASP A 38 18.47 -41.08 52.41
CA ASP A 38 19.36 -41.26 53.58
C ASP A 38 20.86 -41.37 53.15
N ALA A 39 21.74 -41.74 54.10
CA ALA A 39 23.06 -42.37 53.96
C ALA A 39 24.28 -41.49 53.58
N ALA A 40 25.05 -41.14 54.61
CA ALA A 40 26.35 -40.46 54.57
C ALA A 40 27.47 -41.39 55.15
N PRO A 41 28.43 -40.92 55.99
CA PRO A 41 29.71 -40.21 55.74
C PRO A 41 30.90 -41.10 56.26
N PRO A 42 32.00 -40.66 56.94
CA PRO A 42 32.67 -39.35 57.18
C PRO A 42 34.22 -39.41 56.89
N ASP A 43 35.16 -38.53 57.29
CA ASP A 43 35.35 -37.43 58.28
C ASP A 43 36.29 -36.36 57.63
N GLY A 44 36.54 -35.15 58.15
CA GLY A 44 36.14 -34.48 59.41
C GLY A 44 36.88 -33.13 59.59
N ALA A 45 36.29 -32.21 60.35
CA ALA A 45 36.55 -30.76 60.32
C ALA A 45 37.80 -30.21 61.06
N VAL A 46 38.09 -28.94 60.72
CA VAL A 46 38.97 -27.89 61.32
C VAL A 46 39.20 -27.88 62.84
N VAL A 47 40.33 -27.30 63.26
CA VAL A 47 40.45 -26.39 64.43
C VAL A 47 41.53 -25.31 64.23
N ASP A 48 41.23 -24.11 64.72
CA ASP A 48 42.16 -22.97 64.90
C ASP A 48 42.86 -23.08 66.27
N ALA A 49 44.18 -22.79 66.33
CA ALA A 49 44.88 -22.38 67.55
C ALA A 49 46.33 -21.87 67.29
N GLN A 50 46.55 -20.59 67.59
CA GLN A 50 47.66 -20.02 68.37
C GLN A 50 49.06 -20.70 68.41
N VAL A 51 50.09 -19.92 68.08
CA VAL A 51 51.50 -19.99 68.56
C VAL A 51 51.54 -20.29 70.08
N PRO A 52 52.39 -21.19 70.64
CA PRO A 52 53.81 -21.44 70.27
C PRO A 52 54.28 -22.92 70.23
N ASP A 53 55.47 -23.18 69.67
CA ASP A 53 56.69 -23.59 70.42
C ASP A 53 57.88 -23.75 69.44
N ALA A 54 59.11 -23.66 69.93
CA ALA A 54 60.32 -23.74 69.11
C ALA A 54 60.70 -25.18 68.73
N THR A 55 60.97 -25.43 67.45
CA THR A 55 61.72 -26.60 66.98
C THR A 55 63.20 -26.24 66.78
N PRO A 56 64.13 -26.73 67.61
CA PRO A 56 65.56 -26.47 67.46
C PRO A 56 66.19 -27.51 66.51
N ASP A 57 65.92 -27.39 65.21
CA ASP A 57 66.59 -28.17 64.14
C ASP A 57 66.80 -27.31 62.86
N ALA A 58 66.96 -25.99 63.03
CA ALA A 58 67.53 -25.13 62.00
C ALA A 58 69.05 -25.03 62.23
N GLU A 59 69.84 -25.29 61.17
CA GLU A 59 71.21 -24.81 61.11
C GLU A 59 71.19 -23.28 61.33
N PRO A 60 72.17 -22.68 62.05
CA PRO A 60 72.17 -21.24 62.23
C PRO A 60 72.32 -20.55 60.87
N CYS A 61 71.35 -19.72 60.48
CA CYS A 61 71.53 -18.80 59.36
C CYS A 61 72.78 -17.93 59.66
N ILE A 62 73.63 -17.75 58.65
CA ILE A 62 74.87 -17.00 58.75
C ILE A 62 74.70 -15.81 57.82
N PRO A 63 74.53 -14.57 58.34
CA PRO A 63 74.29 -13.41 57.51
C PRO A 63 75.39 -13.24 56.45
N ASP A 64 75.00 -13.20 55.17
CA ASP A 64 75.94 -12.97 54.08
C ASP A 64 76.38 -11.49 54.07
N PRO A 65 77.69 -11.19 54.04
CA PRO A 65 78.18 -9.80 54.01
C PRO A 65 77.81 -9.01 52.75
N ASP A 66 77.41 -9.67 51.65
CA ASP A 66 77.05 -9.02 50.39
C ASP A 66 75.55 -8.62 50.32
N GLY A 67 74.72 -9.10 51.26
CA GLY A 67 73.30 -8.75 51.43
C GLY A 67 72.32 -9.68 50.69
N GLU A 68 71.02 -9.39 50.81
CA GLU A 68 69.92 -10.20 50.22
C GLU A 68 70.12 -10.48 48.72
N THR A 69 70.23 -11.77 48.38
CA THR A 69 70.29 -12.27 47.00
C THR A 69 69.00 -13.01 46.70
N CYS A 70 68.37 -12.77 45.54
CA CYS A 70 67.11 -13.41 45.19
C CYS A 70 67.34 -14.92 44.92
N ASN A 71 67.27 -15.75 45.96
CA ASN A 71 67.68 -17.14 45.93
C ASN A 71 66.73 -18.09 46.70
N GLY A 72 65.68 -17.55 47.33
CA GLY A 72 64.69 -18.32 48.09
C GLY A 72 65.10 -18.65 49.52
N ASN A 73 66.15 -18.02 50.05
CA ASN A 73 66.58 -18.11 51.45
C ASN A 73 66.53 -16.73 52.12
N ASP A 74 66.70 -16.74 53.44
CA ASP A 74 66.85 -15.57 54.31
C ASP A 74 68.37 -15.35 54.51
N ASP A 75 68.99 -14.51 53.67
CA ASP A 75 70.44 -14.34 53.61
C ASP A 75 70.97 -13.37 54.69
N ASP A 76 70.15 -12.44 55.19
CA ASP A 76 70.48 -11.45 56.23
C ASP A 76 69.95 -11.79 57.64
N CYS A 77 69.10 -12.83 57.76
CA CYS A 77 68.46 -13.35 58.96
C CYS A 77 67.31 -12.49 59.56
N ASP A 78 66.61 -11.68 58.74
CA ASP A 78 65.44 -10.85 59.10
C ASP A 78 64.17 -11.67 59.41
N ASN A 79 64.08 -12.94 58.99
CA ASN A 79 62.87 -13.79 58.93
C ASN A 79 61.92 -13.43 57.78
N ARG A 80 62.47 -12.86 56.70
CA ARG A 80 61.86 -12.77 55.37
C ARG A 80 62.76 -13.48 54.37
N ILE A 81 62.29 -13.58 53.14
CA ILE A 81 62.96 -14.26 52.04
C ILE A 81 62.87 -13.32 50.86
N ASP A 82 64.02 -12.99 50.27
CA ASP A 82 64.16 -12.16 49.07
C ASP A 82 63.48 -10.76 49.15
N GLU A 83 63.27 -10.15 50.34
CA GLU A 83 62.45 -8.93 50.47
C GLU A 83 63.12 -7.64 49.97
N GLY A 84 64.38 -7.72 49.54
CA GLY A 84 65.05 -6.68 48.76
C GLY A 84 64.54 -6.54 47.31
N TYR A 85 63.76 -7.52 46.82
CA TYR A 85 63.33 -7.63 45.43
C TYR A 85 61.83 -7.33 45.27
N VAL A 86 61.46 -6.70 44.16
CA VAL A 86 60.09 -6.18 43.98
C VAL A 86 59.10 -7.30 43.74
N GLY A 87 58.20 -7.50 44.69
CA GLY A 87 57.01 -8.33 44.52
C GLY A 87 57.26 -9.83 44.44
N VAL A 88 58.39 -10.35 44.93
CA VAL A 88 58.61 -11.81 45.01
C VAL A 88 57.47 -12.46 45.81
N GLY A 89 56.79 -13.43 45.21
CA GLY A 89 55.59 -14.05 45.78
C GLY A 89 54.27 -13.33 45.51
N ASP A 90 54.28 -12.12 44.94
CA ASP A 90 53.07 -11.45 44.42
C ASP A 90 52.63 -12.05 43.09
N ALA A 91 51.33 -11.94 42.80
CA ALA A 91 50.74 -12.33 41.53
C ALA A 91 51.21 -11.40 40.39
N CYS A 92 51.54 -12.00 39.25
CA CYS A 92 51.95 -11.33 38.03
C CYS A 92 51.20 -11.91 36.82
N GLU A 93 51.20 -11.21 35.70
CA GLU A 93 50.53 -11.65 34.47
C GLU A 93 51.46 -11.45 33.26
N VAL A 94 51.47 -12.41 32.32
CA VAL A 94 52.28 -12.33 31.09
C VAL A 94 51.43 -12.77 29.89
N GLY A 95 51.61 -12.09 28.77
CA GLY A 95 50.80 -12.24 27.56
C GLY A 95 49.95 -10.99 27.31
N ILE A 96 49.25 -10.99 26.19
CA ILE A 96 48.26 -9.97 25.80
C ILE A 96 46.99 -10.74 25.40
N GLY A 97 45.82 -10.09 25.46
CA GLY A 97 44.57 -10.70 25.03
C GLY A 97 44.22 -12.01 25.76
N SER A 98 43.75 -12.97 24.98
CA SER A 98 43.47 -14.35 25.41
C SER A 98 44.72 -15.12 25.85
N CYS A 99 45.94 -14.69 25.44
CA CYS A 99 47.20 -15.27 25.87
C CYS A 99 47.64 -14.85 27.27
N LEU A 100 46.91 -13.95 27.95
CA LEU A 100 47.24 -13.53 29.32
C LEU A 100 47.21 -14.73 30.27
N ARG A 101 48.32 -14.96 30.99
CA ARG A 101 48.45 -16.02 31.99
C ARG A 101 48.95 -15.44 33.30
N ALA A 102 48.21 -15.69 34.37
CA ALA A 102 48.62 -15.38 35.72
C ALA A 102 49.71 -16.35 36.20
N GLY A 103 50.69 -15.81 36.92
CA GLY A 103 51.78 -16.52 37.57
C GLY A 103 52.15 -15.86 38.90
N THR A 104 53.28 -16.26 39.44
CA THR A 104 53.92 -15.67 40.62
C THR A 104 55.27 -15.08 40.23
N THR A 105 55.59 -13.91 40.77
CA THR A 105 56.90 -13.31 40.58
C THR A 105 57.94 -14.10 41.37
N ILE A 106 58.93 -14.64 40.67
CA ILE A 106 60.03 -15.45 41.20
C ILE A 106 61.38 -14.81 40.88
N CYS A 107 62.44 -15.27 41.55
CA CYS A 107 63.81 -14.86 41.24
C CYS A 107 64.27 -15.36 39.86
N THR A 108 65.06 -14.56 39.14
CA THR A 108 65.78 -15.01 37.95
C THR A 108 66.80 -16.10 38.32
N THR A 109 67.19 -16.94 37.35
CA THR A 109 68.10 -18.08 37.60
C THR A 109 69.53 -17.66 37.98
N ASP A 110 69.89 -16.39 37.80
CA ASP A 110 71.15 -15.81 38.28
C ASP A 110 71.03 -15.11 39.65
N GLY A 111 69.82 -15.01 40.21
CA GLY A 111 69.50 -14.41 41.50
C GLY A 111 69.62 -12.88 41.55
N THR A 112 69.66 -12.21 40.39
CA THR A 112 69.92 -10.76 40.30
C THR A 112 68.69 -9.90 40.04
N ASP A 113 67.57 -10.47 39.62
CA ASP A 113 66.32 -9.77 39.32
C ASP A 113 65.11 -10.69 39.55
N THR A 114 63.92 -10.22 39.19
CA THR A 114 62.65 -10.94 39.28
C THR A 114 62.03 -11.17 37.91
N VAL A 115 61.28 -12.27 37.76
CA VAL A 115 60.55 -12.64 36.55
C VAL A 115 59.25 -13.34 36.91
N CYS A 116 58.20 -13.16 36.12
CA CYS A 116 56.97 -13.93 36.30
C CYS A 116 57.19 -15.39 35.84
N ASP A 117 56.76 -16.38 36.62
CA ASP A 117 56.89 -17.80 36.26
C ASP A 117 55.88 -18.27 35.20
N ALA A 118 54.89 -17.44 34.87
CA ALA A 118 53.91 -17.71 33.82
C ALA A 118 54.54 -17.69 32.42
N VAL A 119 54.13 -18.66 31.62
CA VAL A 119 54.36 -18.69 30.17
C VAL A 119 53.08 -18.19 29.49
N PRO A 120 53.15 -17.22 28.54
CA PRO A 120 51.98 -16.79 27.77
C PRO A 120 51.23 -17.95 27.13
N GLY A 121 49.94 -17.74 26.88
CA GLY A 121 49.16 -18.60 25.99
C GLY A 121 49.78 -18.70 24.60
N THR A 122 49.50 -19.80 23.90
CA THR A 122 49.82 -19.92 22.49
C THR A 122 48.78 -19.14 21.68
N PRO A 123 49.20 -18.23 20.77
CA PRO A 123 48.35 -17.64 19.75
C PRO A 123 47.50 -18.68 19.01
N THR A 124 46.28 -18.29 18.67
CA THR A 124 45.36 -19.01 17.78
C THR A 124 44.74 -18.04 16.78
N ASP A 125 44.26 -18.53 15.64
CA ASP A 125 43.60 -17.68 14.64
C ASP A 125 42.36 -16.98 15.27
N GLU A 126 42.14 -15.70 14.94
CA GLU A 126 41.02 -14.87 15.43
C GLU A 126 39.64 -15.51 15.22
N LEU A 127 38.72 -15.28 16.17
CA LEU A 127 37.32 -15.69 16.07
C LEU A 127 36.39 -14.48 16.04
N CYS A 128 35.76 -14.24 14.89
CA CYS A 128 34.94 -13.07 14.63
C CYS A 128 33.91 -12.79 15.75
N GLY A 129 33.96 -11.59 16.31
CA GLY A 129 33.01 -11.04 17.26
C GLY A 129 33.13 -11.62 18.67
N THR A 130 34.28 -12.18 19.04
CA THR A 130 34.59 -12.52 20.45
C THR A 130 34.89 -11.29 21.30
N SER A 131 35.31 -10.19 20.67
CA SER A 131 35.95 -9.05 21.35
C SER A 131 37.17 -9.47 22.18
N MET A 132 37.89 -10.49 21.72
CA MET A 132 39.07 -11.05 22.36
C MET A 132 40.18 -11.18 21.32
N ASP A 133 41.36 -10.74 21.71
CA ASP A 133 42.63 -10.89 20.97
C ASP A 133 43.10 -12.34 21.13
N GLU A 134 42.84 -13.19 20.12
CA GLU A 134 43.10 -14.62 20.08
C GLU A 134 44.51 -14.95 19.55
N ASP A 135 45.03 -14.13 18.64
CA ASP A 135 46.37 -14.25 18.05
C ASP A 135 47.46 -13.51 18.88
N CYS A 136 47.03 -12.60 19.76
CA CYS A 136 47.82 -11.91 20.77
C CYS A 136 48.77 -10.83 20.21
N ASP A 137 48.42 -10.23 19.05
CA ASP A 137 49.15 -9.13 18.39
C ASP A 137 48.77 -7.70 18.84
N THR A 138 47.79 -7.57 19.75
CA THR A 138 47.19 -6.33 20.31
C THR A 138 46.00 -5.73 19.56
N PHE A 139 45.61 -6.28 18.42
CA PHE A 139 44.35 -5.97 17.76
C PHE A 139 43.26 -6.97 18.18
N VAL A 140 42.07 -6.82 17.63
CA VAL A 140 40.89 -7.65 17.91
C VAL A 140 40.09 -7.72 16.62
N ASP A 141 39.72 -8.93 16.18
CA ASP A 141 38.93 -9.18 14.97
C ASP A 141 39.61 -8.71 13.64
N GLU A 142 40.91 -8.39 13.63
CA GLU A 142 41.63 -7.86 12.45
C GLU A 142 41.82 -8.88 11.32
N GLY A 143 41.62 -10.17 11.60
CA GLY A 143 41.42 -11.21 10.58
C GLY A 143 40.17 -11.02 9.69
N PHE A 144 39.26 -10.12 10.05
CA PHE A 144 37.96 -9.91 9.38
C PHE A 144 37.79 -8.45 8.89
N PRO A 145 38.55 -7.99 7.88
CA PRO A 145 38.59 -6.59 7.46
C PRO A 145 37.25 -6.02 6.95
N ASP A 146 36.34 -6.90 6.51
CA ASP A 146 35.02 -6.52 6.01
C ASP A 146 33.97 -6.41 7.13
N LEU A 147 34.30 -6.79 8.38
CA LEU A 147 33.36 -6.79 9.51
C LEU A 147 32.83 -5.38 9.80
N GLY A 148 31.50 -5.24 9.79
CA GLY A 148 30.83 -3.95 9.95
C GLY A 148 30.74 -3.08 8.69
N MET A 149 31.30 -3.50 7.55
CA MET A 149 31.03 -2.84 6.27
C MET A 149 29.58 -3.07 5.83
N ILE A 150 29.04 -2.12 5.06
CA ILE A 150 27.73 -2.28 4.42
C ILE A 150 27.77 -3.38 3.36
N CYS A 151 26.68 -4.12 3.25
CA CYS A 151 26.46 -5.11 2.20
C CYS A 151 25.01 -5.06 1.73
N THR A 152 24.74 -5.60 0.56
CA THR A 152 23.39 -5.70 0.01
C THR A 152 23.04 -7.14 -0.33
N ALA A 153 21.77 -7.50 -0.21
CA ALA A 153 21.21 -8.78 -0.66
C ALA A 153 19.90 -8.54 -1.42
N GLY A 154 19.68 -9.33 -2.47
CA GLY A 154 18.59 -9.13 -3.43
C GLY A 154 19.02 -8.36 -4.69
N GLY A 155 18.12 -8.30 -5.66
CA GLY A 155 18.22 -7.48 -6.89
C GLY A 155 16.96 -6.62 -7.05
N GLY A 156 16.96 -5.69 -8.00
CA GLY A 156 15.80 -4.82 -8.26
C GLY A 156 15.32 -4.02 -7.06
N ALA A 157 14.00 -4.01 -6.84
CA ALA A 157 13.35 -3.38 -5.69
C ALA A 157 13.63 -4.14 -4.38
N CYS A 158 14.09 -5.38 -4.47
CA CYS A 158 14.35 -6.28 -3.36
C CYS A 158 15.76 -6.15 -2.77
N VAL A 159 16.56 -5.18 -3.25
CA VAL A 159 17.87 -4.82 -2.68
C VAL A 159 17.69 -4.30 -1.25
N ALA A 160 17.93 -5.18 -0.29
CA ALA A 160 18.00 -4.83 1.11
C ALA A 160 19.45 -4.54 1.50
N SER A 161 19.67 -3.41 2.17
CA SER A 161 20.94 -3.10 2.83
C SER A 161 21.04 -3.82 4.17
N GLY A 162 22.25 -4.24 4.50
CA GLY A 162 22.61 -4.76 5.82
C GLY A 162 24.08 -4.49 6.10
N VAL A 163 24.60 -5.19 7.10
CA VAL A 163 26.00 -5.12 7.50
C VAL A 163 26.62 -6.51 7.47
N ILE A 164 27.90 -6.55 7.16
CA ILE A 164 28.70 -7.77 7.25
C ILE A 164 28.91 -8.07 8.73
N VAL A 165 28.38 -9.21 9.16
CA VAL A 165 28.44 -9.73 10.53
C VAL A 165 29.30 -10.99 10.59
N CYS A 166 29.61 -11.45 11.80
CA CYS A 166 30.24 -12.74 11.99
C CYS A 166 29.28 -13.89 11.66
N SER A 167 29.76 -14.83 10.86
CA SER A 167 29.05 -16.07 10.58
C SER A 167 28.82 -16.90 11.86
N ALA A 168 27.83 -17.79 11.83
CA ALA A 168 27.43 -18.58 13.00
C ALA A 168 28.55 -19.47 13.62
N ASP A 169 29.61 -19.79 12.87
CA ASP A 169 30.79 -20.52 13.38
C ASP A 169 31.97 -19.62 13.79
N ARG A 170 31.88 -18.30 13.52
CA ARG A 170 32.90 -17.25 13.77
C ARG A 170 34.21 -17.40 12.99
N LEU A 171 34.26 -18.28 12.00
CA LEU A 171 35.45 -18.49 11.17
C LEU A 171 35.44 -17.66 9.88
N SER A 172 34.35 -16.92 9.65
CA SER A 172 34.16 -16.06 8.48
C SER A 172 33.12 -14.97 8.76
N THR A 173 32.97 -14.03 7.83
CA THR A 173 31.90 -13.04 7.85
C THR A 173 30.82 -13.36 6.82
N GLU A 174 29.57 -12.94 7.10
CA GLU A 174 28.43 -13.07 6.20
C GLU A 174 27.56 -11.80 6.23
N CYS A 175 26.85 -11.51 5.14
CA CYS A 175 25.93 -10.37 5.11
C CYS A 175 24.65 -10.71 5.86
N ASN A 176 24.24 -9.88 6.84
CA ASN A 176 22.97 -10.08 7.55
C ASN A 176 21.73 -9.56 6.81
N ALA A 177 21.91 -8.92 5.64
CA ALA A 177 20.81 -8.45 4.81
C ALA A 177 19.94 -9.62 4.36
N MET A 178 18.65 -9.56 4.68
CA MET A 178 17.64 -10.45 4.14
C MET A 178 17.04 -9.78 2.91
N PRO A 179 17.06 -10.40 1.71
CA PRO A 179 16.42 -9.82 0.53
C PRO A 179 14.98 -9.41 0.80
N GLY A 180 14.55 -8.31 0.17
CA GLY A 180 13.17 -7.86 0.25
C GLY A 180 12.18 -8.96 -0.18
N THR A 181 10.97 -8.95 0.38
CA THR A 181 9.89 -9.80 -0.11
C THR A 181 9.25 -9.17 -1.34
N GLY A 182 9.15 -9.94 -2.42
CA GLY A 182 8.58 -9.49 -3.69
C GLY A 182 7.21 -8.85 -3.57
N GLY A 183 7.02 -7.78 -4.33
CA GLY A 183 5.75 -7.11 -4.52
C GLY A 183 4.88 -7.83 -5.55
N VAL A 184 4.05 -7.03 -6.24
CA VAL A 184 3.44 -7.42 -7.52
C VAL A 184 4.28 -6.74 -8.58
N GLU A 185 4.68 -7.47 -9.62
CA GLU A 185 5.50 -6.92 -10.70
C GLU A 185 4.81 -5.70 -11.34
N THR A 186 5.56 -4.62 -11.53
CA THR A 186 5.09 -3.38 -12.15
C THR A 186 5.97 -3.05 -13.34
N CYS A 187 5.42 -2.64 -14.48
CA CYS A 187 6.24 -2.30 -15.65
C CYS A 187 6.97 -0.97 -15.43
N ASN A 188 8.16 -1.02 -14.86
CA ASN A 188 8.94 0.14 -14.41
C ASN A 188 10.44 0.03 -14.73
N GLY A 189 10.92 -1.12 -15.24
CA GLY A 189 12.34 -1.39 -15.51
C GLY A 189 13.14 -1.90 -14.30
N VAL A 190 12.46 -2.40 -13.27
CA VAL A 190 12.99 -2.95 -12.03
C VAL A 190 12.30 -4.29 -11.74
N ASP A 191 13.06 -5.26 -11.25
CA ASP A 191 12.57 -6.53 -10.67
C ASP A 191 11.84 -6.20 -9.34
N ASP A 192 10.51 -6.15 -9.36
CA ASP A 192 9.65 -5.77 -8.22
C ASP A 192 9.25 -7.01 -7.39
N ASP A 193 9.14 -8.20 -8.00
CA ASP A 193 8.71 -9.45 -7.36
C ASP A 193 9.86 -10.38 -6.88
N CYS A 194 11.11 -10.02 -7.17
CA CYS A 194 12.35 -10.72 -6.83
C CYS A 194 12.60 -12.07 -7.55
N ASP A 195 11.93 -12.34 -8.67
CA ASP A 195 12.13 -13.52 -9.54
C ASP A 195 13.56 -13.60 -10.11
N GLY A 196 14.23 -12.45 -10.31
CA GLY A 196 15.52 -12.33 -11.00
C GLY A 196 15.41 -11.99 -12.49
N SER A 197 14.19 -11.72 -12.97
CA SER A 197 13.85 -11.14 -14.27
C SER A 197 13.41 -9.68 -14.08
N VAL A 198 13.04 -8.98 -15.16
CA VAL A 198 12.60 -7.56 -15.09
C VAL A 198 11.44 -7.37 -16.06
N ASP A 199 10.29 -6.90 -15.57
CA ASP A 199 9.06 -6.65 -16.33
C ASP A 199 8.54 -7.89 -17.13
N GLU A 200 8.90 -9.12 -16.75
CA GLU A 200 8.63 -10.35 -17.53
C GLU A 200 7.13 -10.68 -17.63
N ASP A 201 6.34 -10.42 -16.58
CA ASP A 201 4.88 -10.56 -16.60
C ASP A 201 4.19 -9.63 -17.63
N PHE A 202 4.88 -8.57 -18.08
CA PHE A 202 4.36 -7.60 -19.06
C PHE A 202 4.68 -7.96 -20.52
N GLN A 203 5.47 -9.00 -20.78
CA GLN A 203 5.86 -9.45 -22.12
C GLN A 203 6.64 -8.40 -22.94
N ILE A 204 7.51 -7.64 -22.29
CA ILE A 204 8.27 -6.54 -22.90
C ILE A 204 9.19 -7.04 -24.03
N ASN A 205 9.35 -6.22 -25.07
CA ASN A 205 9.98 -6.55 -26.36
C ASN A 205 9.27 -7.63 -27.20
N GLN A 206 8.09 -8.13 -26.83
CA GLN A 206 7.25 -8.90 -27.77
C GLN A 206 6.59 -7.96 -28.78
N PRO A 207 6.38 -8.39 -30.04
CA PRO A 207 5.64 -7.60 -31.02
C PRO A 207 4.20 -7.39 -30.56
N CYS A 208 3.63 -6.25 -30.94
CA CYS A 208 2.28 -5.87 -30.57
C CYS A 208 1.57 -5.20 -31.74
N ASP A 209 0.30 -5.57 -31.87
CA ASP A 209 -0.74 -4.85 -32.59
C ASP A 209 -1.05 -3.57 -31.81
N GLY A 210 -1.16 -2.43 -32.50
CA GLY A 210 -1.37 -1.16 -31.85
C GLY A 210 -2.85 -0.93 -31.49
N SER A 211 -3.32 0.28 -31.78
CA SER A 211 -4.75 0.65 -31.67
C SER A 211 -5.34 0.99 -33.04
N ASP A 212 -4.59 0.66 -34.08
CA ASP A 212 -4.80 0.86 -35.50
C ASP A 212 -5.77 -0.19 -36.07
N GLY A 213 -6.25 0.04 -37.29
CA GLY A 213 -7.29 -0.77 -37.93
C GLY A 213 -6.78 -1.96 -38.74
N ASP A 214 -5.47 -2.11 -38.89
CA ASP A 214 -4.79 -3.07 -39.79
C ASP A 214 -4.89 -4.49 -39.25
N LEU A 215 -4.81 -4.58 -37.92
CA LEU A 215 -4.43 -5.79 -37.21
C LEU A 215 -2.96 -6.17 -37.51
N CYS A 216 -2.08 -5.18 -37.70
CA CYS A 216 -0.66 -5.37 -37.99
C CYS A 216 0.18 -5.06 -36.75
N ASN A 217 1.34 -5.72 -36.64
CA ASN A 217 2.13 -5.79 -35.40
C ASN A 217 3.53 -5.21 -35.66
N GLU A 218 3.60 -3.93 -36.04
CA GLU A 218 4.83 -3.17 -36.26
C GLU A 218 5.44 -2.64 -34.95
N GLY A 219 4.65 -2.57 -33.88
CA GLY A 219 5.07 -2.18 -32.54
C GLY A 219 5.77 -3.27 -31.73
N VAL A 220 6.35 -2.85 -30.60
CA VAL A 220 6.78 -3.74 -29.50
C VAL A 220 6.18 -3.28 -28.17
N TRP A 221 5.90 -4.21 -27.26
CA TRP A 221 5.49 -3.86 -25.90
C TRP A 221 6.66 -3.23 -25.13
N VAL A 222 6.42 -2.05 -24.54
CA VAL A 222 7.33 -1.31 -23.65
C VAL A 222 6.57 -0.83 -22.42
N CYS A 223 7.26 -0.48 -21.33
CA CYS A 223 6.60 0.13 -20.18
C CYS A 223 6.14 1.57 -20.48
N ASP A 224 4.97 1.93 -19.95
CA ASP A 224 4.33 3.23 -20.19
C ASP A 224 4.75 4.33 -19.19
N GLY A 225 5.53 3.97 -18.17
CA GLY A 225 5.98 4.86 -17.08
C GLY A 225 4.91 5.18 -16.03
N ALA A 226 3.70 4.63 -16.16
CA ALA A 226 2.63 4.62 -15.16
C ALA A 226 2.47 3.24 -14.49
N GLY A 227 3.34 2.28 -14.84
CA GLY A 227 3.38 0.92 -14.32
C GLY A 227 2.66 -0.12 -15.18
N GLY A 228 2.11 0.29 -16.32
CA GLY A 228 1.53 -0.58 -17.33
C GLY A 228 2.45 -0.78 -18.53
N ARG A 229 2.00 -1.61 -19.47
CA ARG A 229 2.64 -1.73 -20.79
C ARG A 229 1.86 -0.97 -21.84
N MET A 230 2.58 -0.36 -22.77
CA MET A 230 2.05 0.24 -23.99
C MET A 230 2.70 -0.40 -25.22
N CYS A 231 1.98 -0.41 -26.33
CA CYS A 231 2.54 -0.80 -27.61
C CYS A 231 3.24 0.40 -28.25
N THR A 232 4.43 0.22 -28.83
CA THR A 232 5.10 1.29 -29.61
C THR A 232 4.60 1.39 -31.04
N ASP A 233 3.58 0.62 -31.43
CA ASP A 233 3.00 0.76 -32.76
C ASP A 233 2.39 2.15 -32.90
N THR A 234 2.73 2.77 -34.02
CA THR A 234 2.40 4.16 -34.37
C THR A 234 2.32 4.31 -35.89
N THR A 235 2.14 3.19 -36.60
CA THR A 235 2.24 3.12 -38.06
C THR A 235 0.88 3.31 -38.74
N GLY A 236 0.88 3.22 -40.08
CA GLY A 236 -0.32 3.24 -40.93
C GLY A 236 -0.59 1.84 -41.49
N THR A 237 -1.85 1.40 -41.62
CA THR A 237 -2.27 0.08 -42.16
C THR A 237 -1.86 -0.25 -43.63
N THR A 238 -1.23 0.68 -44.36
CA THR A 238 -0.58 0.64 -45.71
C THR A 238 -1.30 0.63 -47.10
N VAL A 239 -2.54 0.17 -47.36
CA VAL A 239 -3.30 0.42 -48.64
C VAL A 239 -4.85 0.50 -48.47
N ASP A 240 -5.45 1.71 -48.53
CA ASP A 240 -6.90 1.97 -48.33
C ASP A 240 -7.76 1.46 -49.49
N LEU A 241 -8.68 0.53 -49.18
CA LEU A 241 -9.54 -0.17 -50.13
C LEU A 241 -11.00 -0.01 -49.75
N CYS A 242 -11.90 -0.10 -50.73
CA CYS A 242 -13.33 0.03 -50.47
C CYS A 242 -13.92 -1.24 -49.80
N GLY A 243 -13.59 -1.42 -48.53
CA GLY A 243 -13.91 -2.59 -47.68
C GLY A 243 -14.61 -2.23 -46.37
N GLY A 244 -14.63 -0.95 -45.98
CA GLY A 244 -15.27 -0.47 -44.76
C GLY A 244 -14.43 -0.64 -43.48
N GLY A 245 -13.15 -1.01 -43.61
CA GLY A 245 -12.12 -0.77 -42.61
C GLY A 245 -11.34 0.52 -42.92
N ASP A 246 -10.23 0.69 -42.23
CA ASP A 246 -9.16 1.60 -42.61
C ASP A 246 -7.97 0.71 -42.93
N GLU A 247 -7.75 0.42 -44.22
CA GLU A 247 -6.71 -0.49 -44.68
C GLU A 247 -5.45 0.19 -45.24
N ASP A 248 -5.28 1.55 -45.14
CA ASP A 248 -3.93 2.17 -45.04
C ASP A 248 -3.44 2.89 -43.76
N CYS A 249 -4.29 3.21 -42.76
CA CYS A 249 -4.13 4.22 -41.71
C CYS A 249 -3.09 5.32 -41.96
N ASP A 250 -3.10 5.78 -43.20
CA ASP A 250 -3.17 7.19 -43.48
C ASP A 250 -4.65 7.59 -43.48
N PRO A 251 -5.31 7.90 -42.35
CA PRO A 251 -6.74 8.27 -42.31
C PRO A 251 -7.05 9.59 -43.06
N ALA A 252 -6.10 10.19 -43.79
CA ALA A 252 -6.37 11.17 -44.83
C ALA A 252 -6.89 10.54 -46.15
N SER A 253 -6.77 9.22 -46.28
CA SER A 253 -7.31 8.31 -47.29
C SER A 253 -8.78 7.94 -46.99
N PRO A 254 -9.78 8.41 -47.76
CA PRO A 254 -11.18 8.01 -47.57
C PRO A 254 -11.60 6.70 -48.28
N ASP A 255 -11.87 5.64 -47.51
CA ASP A 255 -12.51 4.33 -47.86
C ASP A 255 -12.45 4.02 -49.38
N GLY A 256 -11.35 3.42 -49.79
CA GLY A 256 -11.00 3.15 -51.18
C GLY A 256 -10.43 4.34 -51.95
N SER A 257 -9.76 5.29 -51.30
CA SER A 257 -9.15 6.44 -51.97
C SER A 257 -7.97 6.06 -52.88
N GLU A 258 -7.27 4.97 -52.56
CA GLU A 258 -6.31 4.31 -53.44
C GLU A 258 -6.94 3.11 -54.21
N ASP A 259 -8.25 2.84 -54.04
CA ASP A 259 -8.97 1.79 -54.78
C ASP A 259 -9.05 2.14 -56.28
N PRO A 260 -8.44 1.32 -57.16
CA PRO A 260 -8.40 1.59 -58.60
C PRO A 260 -9.77 1.59 -59.31
N ALA A 261 -10.86 1.24 -58.64
CA ALA A 261 -12.20 1.18 -59.21
C ALA A 261 -13.01 2.49 -59.09
N ILE A 262 -12.68 3.39 -58.16
CA ILE A 262 -13.39 4.67 -57.97
C ILE A 262 -13.23 5.57 -59.20
N GLY A 263 -14.30 6.27 -59.59
CA GLY A 263 -14.30 7.20 -60.72
C GLY A 263 -14.47 6.55 -62.10
N THR A 264 -14.63 5.23 -62.17
CA THR A 264 -15.01 4.53 -63.41
C THR A 264 -16.52 4.63 -63.68
N LEU A 265 -16.93 4.66 -64.95
CA LEU A 265 -18.35 4.70 -65.32
C LEU A 265 -19.06 3.37 -64.96
N CYS A 266 -20.35 3.43 -64.66
CA CYS A 266 -21.15 2.26 -64.28
C CYS A 266 -22.65 2.42 -64.59
N ASP A 267 -23.31 1.27 -64.69
CA ASP A 267 -24.62 1.01 -65.32
C ASP A 267 -25.73 0.67 -64.29
N GLY A 268 -25.57 1.13 -63.05
CA GLY A 268 -26.58 0.99 -61.99
C GLY A 268 -27.10 -0.42 -61.66
N PRO A 269 -28.27 -0.49 -61.00
CA PRO A 269 -29.11 -1.67 -60.87
C PRO A 269 -30.48 -1.53 -61.58
N ASP A 270 -30.72 -0.42 -62.28
CA ASP A 270 -31.97 -0.11 -63.00
C ASP A 270 -32.04 -0.83 -64.37
N SER A 271 -32.63 -0.22 -65.40
CA SER A 271 -33.08 -0.96 -66.59
C SER A 271 -32.90 -0.30 -67.95
N ASP A 272 -32.36 0.93 -68.02
CA ASP A 272 -32.21 1.63 -69.30
C ASP A 272 -30.83 1.46 -69.96
N LEU A 273 -29.86 0.85 -69.26
CA LEU A 273 -28.53 0.44 -69.75
C LEU A 273 -27.62 1.63 -70.13
N CYS A 274 -27.77 2.72 -69.40
CA CYS A 274 -26.94 3.91 -69.51
C CYS A 274 -25.75 3.85 -68.53
N GLU A 275 -24.53 4.10 -69.01
CA GLU A 275 -23.35 4.33 -68.14
C GLU A 275 -23.30 5.81 -67.70
N GLU A 276 -24.38 6.32 -67.10
CA GLU A 276 -24.52 7.73 -66.68
C GLU A 276 -24.05 7.94 -65.23
N GLY A 277 -23.98 6.86 -64.45
CA GLY A 277 -23.40 6.81 -63.12
C GLY A 277 -21.88 6.64 -63.06
N VAL A 278 -21.34 6.92 -61.89
CA VAL A 278 -19.91 6.81 -61.56
C VAL A 278 -19.75 5.93 -60.32
N ARG A 279 -18.70 5.08 -60.30
CA ARG A 279 -18.35 4.28 -59.13
C ARG A 279 -17.79 5.16 -58.02
N SER A 280 -18.37 5.01 -56.84
CA SER A 280 -17.94 5.65 -55.59
C SER A 280 -17.99 4.62 -54.47
N CYS A 281 -17.04 4.65 -53.53
CA CYS A 281 -17.21 3.87 -52.32
C CYS A 281 -18.36 4.45 -51.47
N SER A 282 -19.21 3.59 -50.92
CA SER A 282 -20.27 3.99 -49.99
C SER A 282 -20.64 2.82 -49.08
N ASN A 283 -20.53 3.03 -47.77
CA ASN A 283 -20.74 2.01 -46.74
C ASN A 283 -19.83 0.77 -46.89
N GLY A 284 -18.52 0.95 -47.11
CA GLY A 284 -17.56 -0.16 -47.23
C GLY A 284 -17.79 -1.06 -48.44
N SER A 285 -18.34 -0.50 -49.53
CA SER A 285 -18.59 -1.23 -50.76
C SER A 285 -18.67 -0.31 -51.98
N LEU A 286 -18.24 -0.80 -53.14
CA LEU A 286 -18.26 -0.06 -54.39
C LEU A 286 -19.68 0.08 -54.92
N VAL A 287 -20.26 1.25 -54.75
CA VAL A 287 -21.61 1.60 -55.20
C VAL A 287 -21.55 2.34 -56.54
N CYS A 288 -22.57 2.12 -57.38
CA CYS A 288 -22.78 2.92 -58.58
C CYS A 288 -23.81 4.02 -58.30
N SER A 289 -23.54 5.24 -58.75
CA SER A 289 -24.50 6.34 -58.60
C SER A 289 -25.69 6.28 -59.57
N ASP A 290 -25.65 5.42 -60.59
CA ASP A 290 -26.78 5.23 -61.49
C ASP A 290 -27.90 4.44 -60.80
N ASN A 291 -29.09 5.04 -60.78
CA ASN A 291 -30.29 4.51 -60.16
C ASN A 291 -31.55 5.01 -60.89
N THR A 292 -31.38 5.57 -62.08
CA THR A 292 -32.44 6.18 -62.86
C THR A 292 -32.91 5.18 -63.90
N SER A 293 -34.21 4.87 -63.90
CA SER A 293 -34.86 4.42 -65.12
C SER A 293 -35.50 5.63 -65.77
N SER A 294 -35.01 6.07 -66.93
CA SER A 294 -35.70 7.08 -67.73
C SER A 294 -37.09 6.54 -68.10
N THR A 295 -38.10 7.21 -67.53
CA THR A 295 -39.48 6.74 -67.49
C THR A 295 -40.39 7.93 -67.69
N VAL A 296 -41.20 7.87 -68.76
CA VAL A 296 -42.50 8.55 -68.95
C VAL A 296 -42.62 9.91 -68.25
N ASP A 297 -42.61 11.02 -69.01
CA ASP A 297 -42.84 12.39 -68.49
C ASP A 297 -44.13 12.46 -67.62
N LEU A 298 -43.94 12.36 -66.30
CA LEU A 298 -44.96 12.39 -65.24
C LEU A 298 -45.06 13.80 -64.65
N CYS A 299 -46.21 14.13 -64.05
CA CYS A 299 -46.43 15.47 -63.50
C CYS A 299 -45.60 15.73 -62.21
N GLY A 300 -44.45 16.40 -62.33
CA GLY A 300 -43.47 16.56 -61.24
C GLY A 300 -42.55 17.81 -61.28
N ASN A 301 -42.53 18.57 -62.38
CA ASN A 301 -41.51 19.57 -62.74
C ASN A 301 -40.07 18.99 -62.88
N GLY A 302 -39.82 18.21 -63.94
CA GLY A 302 -38.47 17.77 -64.30
C GLY A 302 -38.25 17.56 -65.79
N ASP A 303 -37.31 16.68 -66.12
CA ASP A 303 -37.01 16.14 -67.45
C ASP A 303 -36.71 14.64 -67.26
N GLU A 304 -37.77 13.89 -66.93
CA GLU A 304 -37.74 12.49 -66.46
C GLU A 304 -37.46 11.46 -67.59
N ASP A 305 -37.53 11.89 -68.85
CA ASP A 305 -37.18 11.10 -70.05
C ASP A 305 -35.92 11.59 -70.78
N CYS A 306 -35.30 12.67 -70.30
CA CYS A 306 -34.13 13.34 -70.85
C CYS A 306 -34.32 13.95 -72.26
N ASP A 307 -35.55 14.37 -72.62
CA ASP A 307 -35.81 15.30 -73.74
C ASP A 307 -36.37 16.65 -73.24
N PRO A 308 -35.56 17.74 -73.23
CA PRO A 308 -35.99 19.06 -72.77
C PRO A 308 -37.01 19.77 -73.70
N ALA A 309 -37.63 19.05 -74.63
CA ALA A 309 -38.79 19.45 -75.42
C ALA A 309 -40.14 18.95 -74.86
N SER A 310 -40.13 18.01 -73.91
CA SER A 310 -41.31 17.41 -73.26
C SER A 310 -41.96 18.40 -72.24
N PRO A 311 -43.30 18.59 -72.23
CA PRO A 311 -43.97 19.43 -71.23
C PRO A 311 -44.57 18.65 -70.04
N ASP A 312 -43.93 18.77 -68.87
CA ASP A 312 -44.36 18.32 -67.50
C ASP A 312 -45.74 17.63 -67.42
N GLY A 313 -45.71 16.31 -67.24
CA GLY A 313 -46.88 15.44 -67.15
C GLY A 313 -47.54 15.12 -68.49
N SER A 314 -46.81 15.20 -69.60
CA SER A 314 -47.37 14.95 -70.94
C SER A 314 -47.74 13.48 -71.19
N GLU A 315 -47.15 12.54 -70.45
CA GLU A 315 -47.44 11.09 -70.54
C GLU A 315 -48.01 10.49 -69.23
N ASP A 316 -48.33 11.33 -68.24
CA ASP A 316 -48.91 10.90 -66.95
C ASP A 316 -50.30 10.23 -67.12
N PRO A 317 -50.47 8.94 -66.77
CA PRO A 317 -51.73 8.21 -66.94
C PRO A 317 -52.91 8.75 -66.13
N GLN A 318 -52.68 9.61 -65.13
CA GLN A 318 -53.71 10.15 -64.24
C GLN A 318 -54.22 11.53 -64.67
N VAL A 319 -53.56 12.23 -65.60
CA VAL A 319 -54.04 13.52 -66.10
C VAL A 319 -55.37 13.30 -66.85
N GLY A 320 -56.46 13.83 -66.29
CA GLY A 320 -57.83 13.59 -66.75
C GLY A 320 -58.60 12.47 -66.05
N ALA A 321 -58.03 11.81 -65.04
CA ALA A 321 -58.77 10.92 -64.13
C ALA A 321 -59.68 11.70 -63.17
N LEU A 322 -60.75 11.07 -62.69
CA LEU A 322 -61.63 11.66 -61.67
C LEU A 322 -60.93 11.74 -60.30
N CYS A 323 -61.41 12.64 -59.43
CA CYS A 323 -60.86 12.85 -58.09
C CYS A 323 -61.81 13.67 -57.19
N ASP A 324 -61.59 13.60 -55.88
CA ASP A 324 -62.50 14.05 -54.82
C ASP A 324 -62.09 15.36 -54.10
N GLY A 325 -60.85 15.82 -54.26
CA GLY A 325 -60.43 17.12 -53.72
C GLY A 325 -60.11 17.12 -52.22
N PRO A 326 -60.23 18.27 -51.51
CA PRO A 326 -59.76 18.46 -50.14
C PRO A 326 -60.89 18.77 -49.12
N ASP A 327 -62.13 18.49 -49.47
CA ASP A 327 -63.29 18.59 -48.58
C ASP A 327 -63.46 17.26 -47.80
N SER A 328 -64.68 16.78 -47.56
CA SER A 328 -64.93 15.77 -46.52
C SER A 328 -66.04 14.76 -46.82
N ASP A 329 -66.47 14.61 -48.08
CA ASP A 329 -67.54 13.66 -48.45
C ASP A 329 -67.20 12.61 -49.52
N LEU A 330 -65.91 12.46 -49.85
CA LEU A 330 -65.33 11.27 -50.50
C LEU A 330 -65.96 10.89 -51.86
N CYS A 331 -66.38 11.90 -52.61
CA CYS A 331 -67.05 11.80 -53.92
C CYS A 331 -66.13 12.26 -55.07
N GLU A 332 -65.73 11.36 -55.97
CA GLU A 332 -64.85 11.69 -57.12
C GLU A 332 -65.54 12.54 -58.23
N GLU A 333 -65.90 13.81 -57.97
CA GLU A 333 -66.61 14.68 -58.93
C GLU A 333 -65.71 15.65 -59.73
N GLY A 334 -64.47 15.87 -59.27
CA GLY A 334 -63.42 16.65 -59.93
C GLY A 334 -62.60 15.86 -60.96
N VAL A 335 -61.63 16.52 -61.60
CA VAL A 335 -60.64 15.89 -62.51
C VAL A 335 -59.22 16.36 -62.21
N LYS A 336 -58.27 15.42 -62.22
CA LYS A 336 -56.83 15.66 -62.00
C LYS A 336 -56.21 16.36 -63.20
N SER A 337 -55.42 17.40 -62.96
CA SER A 337 -54.68 18.13 -63.99
C SER A 337 -53.29 18.54 -63.52
N CYS A 338 -52.29 18.47 -64.41
CA CYS A 338 -50.93 18.89 -64.05
C CYS A 338 -50.82 20.41 -63.97
N SER A 339 -50.41 20.95 -62.82
CA SER A 339 -50.17 22.39 -62.64
C SER A 339 -49.05 22.66 -61.64
N ASN A 340 -47.92 23.16 -62.15
CA ASN A 340 -46.67 23.35 -61.42
C ASN A 340 -46.15 22.02 -60.82
N GLY A 341 -46.08 20.94 -61.62
CA GLY A 341 -45.59 19.61 -61.22
C GLY A 341 -46.34 18.97 -60.06
N SER A 342 -47.66 19.12 -60.05
CA SER A 342 -48.54 18.34 -59.18
C SER A 342 -49.90 18.13 -59.83
N LEU A 343 -50.48 16.95 -59.60
CA LEU A 343 -51.83 16.60 -60.02
C LEU A 343 -52.86 17.30 -59.13
N VAL A 344 -53.30 18.49 -59.55
CA VAL A 344 -54.32 19.27 -58.86
C VAL A 344 -55.71 18.73 -59.21
N CYS A 345 -56.48 18.36 -58.18
CA CYS A 345 -57.90 18.08 -58.31
C CYS A 345 -58.72 19.37 -58.33
N SER A 346 -59.80 19.40 -59.10
CA SER A 346 -60.67 20.57 -59.24
C SER A 346 -61.79 20.69 -58.20
N ASP A 347 -61.94 19.72 -57.29
CA ASP A 347 -63.09 19.62 -56.39
C ASP A 347 -62.92 20.34 -55.04
N ASN A 348 -64.03 20.84 -54.46
CA ASN A 348 -64.05 21.71 -53.25
C ASN A 348 -65.46 21.83 -52.57
N THR A 349 -66.22 20.75 -52.31
CA THR A 349 -67.57 20.77 -51.68
C THR A 349 -67.77 19.72 -50.56
N SER A 350 -68.26 20.10 -49.37
CA SER A 350 -68.22 19.23 -48.16
C SER A 350 -69.57 18.73 -47.58
N SER A 351 -69.61 17.48 -47.08
CA SER A 351 -70.60 16.94 -46.12
C SER A 351 -69.95 16.01 -45.04
N THR A 352 -70.71 15.32 -44.16
CA THR A 352 -70.38 15.25 -42.69
C THR A 352 -70.64 13.95 -41.88
N VAL A 353 -69.64 13.52 -41.07
CA VAL A 353 -69.64 12.80 -39.74
C VAL A 353 -70.56 11.57 -39.51
N ASP A 354 -69.95 10.42 -39.15
CA ASP A 354 -70.57 9.14 -38.74
C ASP A 354 -71.03 9.10 -37.25
N LEU A 355 -72.20 8.49 -36.98
CA LEU A 355 -72.86 8.40 -35.66
C LEU A 355 -73.57 7.04 -35.48
N CYS A 356 -73.60 6.50 -34.25
CA CYS A 356 -74.05 5.11 -34.02
C CYS A 356 -75.56 4.93 -34.32
N GLY A 357 -75.87 4.35 -35.49
CA GLY A 357 -77.21 4.31 -36.11
C GLY A 357 -77.47 3.18 -37.13
N ASN A 358 -76.44 2.40 -37.51
CA ASN A 358 -76.39 1.42 -38.60
C ASN A 358 -76.59 2.02 -40.01
N GLY A 359 -75.57 2.73 -40.50
CA GLY A 359 -75.48 3.20 -41.89
C GLY A 359 -74.03 3.41 -42.33
N ASP A 360 -73.86 4.19 -43.40
CA ASP A 360 -72.61 4.72 -43.94
C ASP A 360 -72.97 6.14 -44.38
N GLU A 361 -72.85 7.07 -43.43
CA GLU A 361 -73.32 8.46 -43.52
C GLU A 361 -72.21 9.44 -43.93
N ASP A 362 -70.95 9.01 -43.92
CA ASP A 362 -69.73 9.72 -44.31
C ASP A 362 -69.14 9.25 -45.66
N CYS A 363 -69.76 8.25 -46.31
CA CYS A 363 -69.34 7.63 -47.57
C CYS A 363 -68.02 6.83 -47.51
N ASP A 364 -67.58 6.40 -46.31
CA ASP A 364 -66.58 5.34 -46.16
C ASP A 364 -67.24 4.01 -45.71
N PRO A 365 -67.38 3.01 -46.60
CA PRO A 365 -67.95 1.70 -46.23
C PRO A 365 -67.05 0.85 -45.30
N ALA A 366 -65.93 1.40 -44.81
CA ALA A 366 -65.09 0.84 -43.75
C ALA A 366 -65.28 1.52 -42.37
N SER A 367 -65.96 2.67 -42.27
CA SER A 367 -66.28 3.34 -40.99
C SER A 367 -67.14 2.42 -40.09
N PRO A 368 -66.69 2.06 -38.88
CA PRO A 368 -67.48 1.23 -37.97
C PRO A 368 -68.49 2.07 -37.19
N ASP A 369 -69.78 1.94 -37.56
CA ASP A 369 -70.99 2.51 -36.93
C ASP A 369 -70.79 3.19 -35.57
N GLY A 370 -70.73 4.52 -35.58
CA GLY A 370 -70.59 5.34 -34.37
C GLY A 370 -69.17 5.59 -33.89
N SER A 371 -68.20 5.50 -34.80
CA SER A 371 -66.78 5.73 -34.54
C SER A 371 -66.47 7.14 -34.00
N GLU A 372 -67.28 8.15 -34.37
CA GLU A 372 -67.17 9.54 -33.88
C GLU A 372 -68.27 9.93 -32.87
N ASP A 373 -69.01 8.96 -32.31
CA ASP A 373 -70.03 9.23 -31.27
C ASP A 373 -69.38 9.59 -29.91
N PRO A 374 -69.63 10.79 -29.35
CA PRO A 374 -68.98 11.24 -28.11
C PRO A 374 -69.29 10.44 -26.84
N ALA A 375 -70.21 9.46 -26.87
CA ALA A 375 -70.61 8.68 -25.70
C ALA A 375 -69.89 7.32 -25.56
N VAL A 376 -69.17 6.85 -26.59
CA VAL A 376 -68.36 5.62 -26.53
C VAL A 376 -67.18 5.81 -25.56
N GLY A 377 -66.93 4.83 -24.68
CA GLY A 377 -65.84 4.88 -23.69
C GLY A 377 -66.17 5.56 -22.36
N SER A 378 -67.43 5.94 -22.12
CA SER A 378 -67.89 6.46 -20.82
C SER A 378 -68.23 5.33 -19.82
N LEU A 379 -68.14 5.60 -18.51
CA LEU A 379 -68.42 4.61 -17.45
C LEU A 379 -69.92 4.25 -17.35
N CYS A 380 -70.23 3.08 -16.77
CA CYS A 380 -71.59 2.59 -16.58
C CYS A 380 -71.73 1.50 -15.51
N ASP A 381 -72.90 1.51 -14.85
CA ASP A 381 -73.34 0.64 -13.75
C ASP A 381 -74.25 -0.50 -14.28
N GLY A 382 -73.62 -1.54 -14.83
CA GLY A 382 -74.14 -2.90 -15.05
C GLY A 382 -75.61 -3.18 -15.44
N GLU A 383 -76.04 -4.39 -15.07
CA GLU A 383 -77.45 -4.81 -14.87
C GLU A 383 -77.61 -5.65 -13.57
N ASP A 384 -76.57 -5.69 -12.73
CA ASP A 384 -76.57 -6.18 -11.35
C ASP A 384 -77.11 -5.12 -10.37
N SER A 385 -76.95 -5.37 -9.06
CA SER A 385 -77.80 -4.81 -8.01
C SER A 385 -77.09 -4.02 -6.92
N ASP A 386 -75.77 -3.85 -7.02
CA ASP A 386 -74.91 -3.10 -6.09
C ASP A 386 -74.63 -1.64 -6.52
N LEU A 387 -75.13 -1.22 -7.68
CA LEU A 387 -75.24 0.19 -8.12
C LEU A 387 -73.89 0.94 -8.17
N CYS A 388 -72.85 0.29 -8.70
CA CYS A 388 -71.49 0.82 -8.81
C CYS A 388 -71.09 1.00 -10.29
N GLU A 389 -70.63 2.20 -10.68
CA GLU A 389 -70.25 2.53 -12.08
C GLU A 389 -68.87 1.94 -12.47
N GLU A 390 -68.71 0.60 -12.45
CA GLU A 390 -67.43 -0.09 -12.67
C GLU A 390 -67.22 -0.59 -14.12
N GLY A 391 -68.28 -0.62 -14.95
CA GLY A 391 -68.23 -0.97 -16.37
C GLY A 391 -67.94 0.19 -17.34
N VAL A 392 -67.74 -0.13 -18.63
CA VAL A 392 -67.47 0.85 -19.72
C VAL A 392 -68.42 0.65 -20.91
N ARG A 393 -68.91 1.75 -21.49
CA ARG A 393 -69.82 1.75 -22.66
C ARG A 393 -69.07 1.54 -23.98
N SER A 394 -69.58 0.63 -24.81
CA SER A 394 -69.10 0.38 -26.19
C SER A 394 -70.28 0.26 -27.16
N CYS A 395 -70.13 0.63 -28.44
CA CYS A 395 -71.19 0.41 -29.44
C CYS A 395 -71.14 -1.03 -29.98
N ALA A 396 -72.25 -1.76 -29.90
CA ALA A 396 -72.40 -3.10 -30.45
C ALA A 396 -73.83 -3.32 -30.98
N GLY A 397 -73.94 -3.63 -32.28
CA GLY A 397 -75.25 -3.77 -32.94
C GLY A 397 -76.00 -2.44 -33.12
N GLY A 398 -75.26 -1.34 -33.27
CA GLY A 398 -75.78 0.03 -33.41
C GLY A 398 -76.50 0.57 -32.17
N SER A 399 -76.00 0.21 -30.98
CA SER A 399 -76.39 0.83 -29.72
C SER A 399 -75.30 0.64 -28.66
N LEU A 400 -75.30 1.49 -27.64
CA LEU A 400 -74.31 1.47 -26.54
C LEU A 400 -74.66 0.43 -25.47
N VAL A 401 -73.70 -0.44 -25.13
CA VAL A 401 -73.83 -1.52 -24.12
C VAL A 401 -72.73 -1.45 -23.05
N CYS A 402 -73.04 -1.93 -21.85
CA CYS A 402 -72.18 -2.00 -20.65
C CYS A 402 -71.76 -3.46 -20.33
N SER A 403 -70.78 -3.68 -19.45
CA SER A 403 -70.09 -4.98 -19.31
C SER A 403 -69.77 -5.44 -17.86
N ASP A 404 -70.75 -5.46 -16.95
CA ASP A 404 -70.54 -5.74 -15.51
C ASP A 404 -71.46 -6.87 -14.95
N HIS A 405 -71.01 -7.69 -13.98
CA HIS A 405 -71.70 -8.87 -13.41
C HIS A 405 -71.04 -9.53 -12.14
N THR A 406 -71.56 -9.43 -10.88
CA THR A 406 -71.67 -10.50 -9.81
C THR A 406 -72.51 -10.10 -8.54
N SER A 407 -72.67 -10.94 -7.46
CA SER A 407 -73.84 -10.85 -6.53
C SER A 407 -73.78 -11.35 -5.04
N SER A 408 -74.29 -10.53 -4.08
CA SER A 408 -75.23 -10.79 -2.91
C SER A 408 -74.85 -11.70 -1.68
N THR A 409 -75.43 -11.68 -0.43
CA THR A 409 -76.25 -10.78 0.48
C THR A 409 -76.61 -11.51 1.83
N LEU A 410 -76.55 -10.89 3.04
CA LEU A 410 -77.25 -11.27 4.32
C LEU A 410 -76.93 -10.28 5.49
N ASP A 411 -77.93 -9.74 6.23
CA ASP A 411 -77.72 -8.89 7.44
C ASP A 411 -77.30 -9.73 8.67
N LEU A 412 -76.10 -9.46 9.18
CA LEU A 412 -75.49 -10.00 10.40
C LEU A 412 -74.93 -8.83 11.20
N CYS A 413 -74.75 -8.97 12.52
CA CYS A 413 -74.22 -7.89 13.39
C CYS A 413 -72.81 -7.46 12.90
N GLY A 414 -72.71 -6.36 12.14
CA GLY A 414 -71.58 -6.09 11.22
C GLY A 414 -71.21 -4.63 10.87
N ASN A 415 -72.06 -3.62 11.13
CA ASN A 415 -71.79 -2.19 10.82
C ASN A 415 -71.53 -1.89 9.34
N GLY A 416 -72.26 -2.54 8.44
CA GLY A 416 -72.33 -2.15 7.05
C GLY A 416 -73.77 -2.01 6.59
N ASP A 417 -73.92 -2.17 5.29
CA ASP A 417 -75.21 -2.36 4.65
C ASP A 417 -75.08 -3.61 3.76
N GLU A 418 -74.81 -4.75 4.41
CA GLU A 418 -74.47 -6.05 3.80
C GLU A 418 -75.60 -6.67 2.96
N ASP A 419 -76.79 -6.05 2.98
CA ASP A 419 -77.91 -6.29 2.07
C ASP A 419 -78.42 -5.03 1.32
N CYS A 420 -77.76 -3.88 1.50
CA CYS A 420 -78.02 -2.59 0.85
C CYS A 420 -79.42 -1.96 1.13
N ASP A 421 -79.98 -2.22 2.33
CA ASP A 421 -81.07 -1.45 2.96
C ASP A 421 -80.61 -0.78 4.28
N PRO A 422 -80.31 0.54 4.29
CA PRO A 422 -79.80 1.26 5.47
C PRO A 422 -80.87 1.54 6.55
N SER A 423 -81.96 0.76 6.57
CA SER A 423 -83.05 0.84 7.53
C SER A 423 -83.29 -0.44 8.33
N SER A 424 -82.57 -1.52 8.03
CA SER A 424 -82.41 -2.67 8.92
C SER A 424 -81.70 -2.24 10.22
N ALA A 425 -82.00 -2.94 11.32
CA ALA A 425 -81.28 -2.76 12.56
C ALA A 425 -80.29 -3.93 12.69
N ASP A 426 -79.09 -3.67 12.20
CA ASP A 426 -77.84 -4.42 12.36
C ASP A 426 -77.91 -5.58 13.38
N GLY A 427 -77.76 -6.82 12.91
CA GLY A 427 -77.76 -8.02 13.74
C GLY A 427 -79.13 -8.50 14.22
N SER A 428 -80.22 -8.07 13.59
CA SER A 428 -81.59 -8.40 14.01
C SER A 428 -81.96 -9.90 13.92
N GLU A 429 -81.27 -10.69 13.07
CA GLU A 429 -81.47 -12.14 12.93
C GLU A 429 -80.29 -12.99 13.45
N ASP A 430 -79.35 -12.39 14.22
CA ASP A 430 -78.14 -13.05 14.74
C ASP A 430 -78.43 -14.07 15.87
N PRO A 431 -78.05 -15.36 15.74
CA PRO A 431 -78.24 -16.38 16.77
C PRO A 431 -77.50 -16.18 18.11
N ALA A 432 -76.52 -15.27 18.18
CA ALA A 432 -75.66 -15.07 19.35
C ALA A 432 -76.15 -13.96 20.31
N VAL A 433 -77.20 -13.21 19.94
CA VAL A 433 -77.85 -12.24 20.83
C VAL A 433 -78.54 -12.96 21.99
N GLY A 434 -78.24 -12.57 23.24
CA GLY A 434 -78.79 -13.18 24.46
C GLY A 434 -77.98 -14.34 25.05
N VAL A 435 -76.77 -14.62 24.55
CA VAL A 435 -75.80 -15.56 25.15
C VAL A 435 -75.03 -14.87 26.30
N ALA A 436 -74.60 -15.62 27.32
CA ALA A 436 -73.81 -15.10 28.44
C ALA A 436 -72.40 -14.61 28.00
N CYS A 437 -71.83 -13.66 28.75
CA CYS A 437 -70.52 -13.04 28.50
C CYS A 437 -69.99 -12.31 29.75
N ASP A 438 -68.78 -11.77 29.65
CA ASP A 438 -67.87 -11.44 30.76
C ASP A 438 -67.48 -9.94 30.84
N GLY A 439 -68.38 -9.05 30.39
CA GLY A 439 -68.23 -7.59 30.48
C GLY A 439 -66.93 -6.98 29.99
N GLU A 440 -66.44 -6.03 30.80
CA GLU A 440 -65.21 -5.22 30.61
C GLU A 440 -64.34 -5.17 31.88
N ASP A 441 -64.63 -5.95 32.92
CA ASP A 441 -63.77 -6.08 34.08
C ASP A 441 -62.88 -7.33 34.04
N SER A 442 -61.74 -7.25 34.73
CA SER A 442 -60.73 -8.30 34.80
C SER A 442 -60.88 -9.09 36.10
N ASP A 443 -61.95 -9.88 36.19
CA ASP A 443 -62.12 -10.95 37.18
C ASP A 443 -62.70 -12.24 36.56
N LEU A 444 -62.41 -12.51 35.27
CA LEU A 444 -63.31 -13.13 34.28
C LEU A 444 -64.32 -14.17 34.85
N CYS A 445 -65.50 -13.66 35.16
CA CYS A 445 -66.67 -14.41 35.55
C CYS A 445 -67.85 -14.00 34.66
N ALA A 446 -68.17 -14.83 33.66
CA ALA A 446 -69.24 -14.55 32.67
C ALA A 446 -70.67 -14.44 33.24
N GLU A 447 -71.00 -13.32 33.88
CA GLU A 447 -72.29 -13.03 34.55
C GLU A 447 -73.23 -12.12 33.71
N GLY A 448 -72.70 -11.42 32.71
CA GLY A 448 -73.38 -10.55 31.75
C GLY A 448 -74.00 -11.28 30.53
N VAL A 449 -74.61 -10.51 29.61
CA VAL A 449 -75.27 -11.04 28.38
C VAL A 449 -75.05 -10.20 27.12
N ARG A 450 -74.90 -10.86 25.97
CA ARG A 450 -74.57 -10.25 24.66
C ARG A 450 -75.78 -9.55 24.00
N GLN A 451 -75.55 -8.35 23.46
CA GLN A 451 -76.55 -7.49 22.78
C GLN A 451 -75.92 -6.86 21.52
N CYS A 452 -76.59 -6.79 20.37
CA CYS A 452 -76.00 -6.07 19.22
C CYS A 452 -76.15 -4.55 19.43
N SER A 453 -75.04 -3.80 19.29
CA SER A 453 -74.99 -2.36 19.54
C SER A 453 -73.93 -1.70 18.66
N GLY A 454 -74.36 -1.24 17.47
CA GLY A 454 -73.47 -0.68 16.45
C GLY A 454 -72.56 -1.77 15.90
N GLY A 455 -73.13 -2.69 15.10
CA GLY A 455 -72.42 -3.71 14.33
C GLY A 455 -71.53 -4.69 15.08
N ALA A 456 -71.70 -4.78 16.40
CA ALA A 456 -71.00 -5.75 17.20
C ALA A 456 -71.84 -6.17 18.41
N LEU A 457 -71.64 -7.41 18.84
CA LEU A 457 -72.22 -7.99 20.04
C LEU A 457 -71.46 -7.48 21.28
N THR A 458 -72.05 -6.54 22.02
CA THR A 458 -71.52 -5.97 23.27
C THR A 458 -72.01 -6.73 24.50
N CYS A 459 -71.27 -6.68 25.61
CA CYS A 459 -71.63 -7.33 26.88
C CYS A 459 -72.04 -6.30 27.95
N SER A 460 -72.69 -6.75 29.03
CA SER A 460 -73.24 -5.88 30.09
C SER A 460 -72.86 -6.30 31.52
N ASP A 461 -71.57 -6.50 31.79
CA ASP A 461 -71.04 -6.91 33.12
C ASP A 461 -70.09 -5.87 33.74
N HIS A 462 -70.03 -5.80 35.08
CA HIS A 462 -69.19 -4.86 35.86
C HIS A 462 -69.22 -5.13 37.42
N THR A 463 -68.29 -5.89 38.03
CA THR A 463 -67.99 -5.88 39.51
C THR A 463 -66.57 -6.26 40.06
N SER A 464 -65.46 -5.83 39.46
CA SER A 464 -64.25 -5.39 40.22
C SER A 464 -63.51 -6.36 41.19
N SER A 465 -62.51 -7.10 40.70
CA SER A 465 -61.39 -7.65 41.52
C SER A 465 -60.10 -7.80 40.70
N THR A 466 -59.38 -6.70 40.49
CA THR A 466 -58.43 -6.54 39.36
C THR A 466 -56.97 -6.32 39.81
N LEU A 467 -56.27 -7.32 40.37
CA LEU A 467 -54.81 -7.23 40.57
C LEU A 467 -54.10 -8.60 40.62
N ASP A 468 -53.49 -8.98 39.50
CA ASP A 468 -52.68 -10.20 39.34
C ASP A 468 -51.27 -10.05 39.99
N LEU A 469 -50.94 -10.93 40.95
CA LEU A 469 -49.72 -10.89 41.77
C LEU A 469 -48.89 -12.19 41.66
N CYS A 470 -47.57 -12.04 41.63
CA CYS A 470 -46.63 -13.13 41.33
C CYS A 470 -46.68 -14.26 42.39
N GLY A 471 -47.34 -15.38 42.07
CA GLY A 471 -47.67 -16.43 43.05
C GLY A 471 -48.06 -17.81 42.51
N ASN A 472 -48.23 -17.98 41.20
CA ASN A 472 -48.89 -19.11 40.50
C ASN A 472 -50.39 -19.23 40.83
N GLY A 473 -51.23 -18.58 40.04
CA GLY A 473 -52.68 -18.71 40.09
C GLY A 473 -53.34 -18.02 38.91
N ASP A 474 -54.56 -17.56 39.13
CA ASP A 474 -55.39 -16.78 38.21
C ASP A 474 -56.31 -15.92 39.10
N GLU A 475 -55.70 -14.89 39.70
CA GLU A 475 -56.26 -14.12 40.82
C GLU A 475 -57.16 -12.95 40.36
N ASP A 476 -57.10 -12.58 39.09
CA ASP A 476 -57.99 -11.67 38.34
C ASP A 476 -58.84 -12.44 37.29
N CYS A 477 -58.99 -13.75 37.52
CA CYS A 477 -59.64 -14.79 36.71
C CYS A 477 -59.48 -14.73 35.17
N ASP A 478 -58.51 -13.99 34.62
CA ASP A 478 -58.13 -14.10 33.21
C ASP A 478 -57.09 -15.22 33.02
N PRO A 479 -57.45 -16.37 32.41
CA PRO A 479 -56.48 -17.44 32.14
C PRO A 479 -55.46 -17.08 31.05
N ALA A 480 -55.45 -15.82 30.58
CA ALA A 480 -54.40 -15.20 29.78
C ALA A 480 -53.62 -14.07 30.51
N SER A 481 -54.02 -13.61 31.70
CA SER A 481 -53.15 -12.77 32.54
C SER A 481 -51.95 -13.60 32.96
N ALA A 482 -50.78 -12.95 32.99
CA ALA A 482 -49.51 -13.63 33.17
C ALA A 482 -49.00 -13.40 34.59
N ASP A 483 -49.43 -14.27 35.51
CA ASP A 483 -48.95 -14.46 36.91
C ASP A 483 -47.97 -13.38 37.38
N GLY A 484 -48.49 -12.38 38.09
CA GLY A 484 -47.76 -11.20 38.55
C GLY A 484 -47.68 -10.03 37.59
N SER A 485 -48.56 -9.96 36.59
CA SER A 485 -48.61 -8.86 35.61
C SER A 485 -48.89 -7.48 36.24
N GLU A 486 -49.48 -7.44 37.43
CA GLU A 486 -49.78 -6.22 38.19
C GLU A 486 -49.04 -6.17 39.56
N ASP A 487 -48.01 -7.00 39.75
CA ASP A 487 -47.14 -6.97 40.92
C ASP A 487 -46.24 -5.71 40.92
N PRO A 488 -46.29 -4.85 41.95
CA PRO A 488 -45.49 -3.61 42.02
C PRO A 488 -43.96 -3.78 42.00
N LEU A 489 -43.44 -5.01 42.03
CA LEU A 489 -42.02 -5.33 41.94
C LEU A 489 -41.59 -5.91 40.59
N VAL A 490 -42.53 -6.23 39.69
CA VAL A 490 -42.22 -6.53 38.28
C VAL A 490 -41.89 -5.23 37.53
N GLY A 491 -40.90 -5.28 36.64
CA GLY A 491 -40.34 -4.11 35.96
C GLY A 491 -39.42 -3.23 36.81
N VAL A 492 -39.27 -3.51 38.11
CA VAL A 492 -38.32 -2.79 38.97
C VAL A 492 -36.89 -3.25 38.67
N GLY A 493 -35.98 -2.28 38.55
CA GLY A 493 -34.57 -2.51 38.23
C GLY A 493 -33.87 -3.50 39.18
N CYS A 494 -33.00 -4.32 38.61
CA CYS A 494 -32.13 -5.26 39.31
C CYS A 494 -30.80 -5.39 38.57
N ASP A 495 -29.77 -5.75 39.34
CA ASP A 495 -28.33 -5.70 39.04
C ASP A 495 -27.84 -7.16 38.90
N GLY A 496 -28.54 -7.91 38.03
CA GLY A 496 -28.52 -9.38 37.91
C GLY A 496 -27.87 -10.18 39.04
N GLU A 497 -26.80 -10.91 38.68
CA GLU A 497 -25.75 -11.44 39.58
C GLU A 497 -24.35 -11.12 38.98
N ASP A 498 -24.28 -10.10 38.11
CA ASP A 498 -23.14 -9.70 37.27
C ASP A 498 -22.08 -8.94 38.07
N SER A 499 -21.07 -8.40 37.38
CA SER A 499 -19.92 -7.75 38.03
C SER A 499 -19.47 -6.42 37.43
N ASP A 500 -20.08 -5.98 36.33
CA ASP A 500 -20.27 -4.56 36.10
C ASP A 500 -21.11 -3.96 37.26
N LEU A 501 -21.21 -2.63 37.34
CA LEU A 501 -21.93 -1.95 38.41
C LEU A 501 -23.26 -1.38 37.90
N CYS A 502 -23.84 -2.04 36.88
CA CYS A 502 -24.87 -1.50 36.02
C CYS A 502 -26.22 -2.19 36.25
N VAL A 503 -27.10 -1.51 36.99
CA VAL A 503 -28.47 -1.95 37.27
C VAL A 503 -29.36 -1.80 36.02
N GLU A 504 -29.12 -2.60 34.99
CA GLU A 504 -29.76 -2.49 33.67
C GLU A 504 -30.89 -3.52 33.45
N GLY A 505 -30.93 -4.57 34.27
CA GLY A 505 -31.97 -5.59 34.26
C GLY A 505 -33.28 -5.20 34.93
N THR A 506 -34.33 -5.97 34.64
CA THR A 506 -35.65 -5.78 35.24
C THR A 506 -36.20 -7.07 35.84
N ARG A 507 -36.87 -6.94 36.98
CA ARG A 507 -37.52 -8.09 37.64
C ARG A 507 -38.74 -8.54 36.83
N GLN A 508 -38.82 -9.82 36.51
CA GLN A 508 -39.94 -10.46 35.83
C GLN A 508 -40.50 -11.57 36.72
N CYS A 509 -41.81 -11.81 36.71
CA CYS A 509 -42.35 -13.00 37.35
C CYS A 509 -42.10 -14.23 36.47
N THR A 510 -41.62 -15.32 37.06
CA THR A 510 -41.36 -16.57 36.34
C THR A 510 -41.66 -17.77 37.25
N ASN A 511 -42.66 -18.58 36.89
CA ASN A 511 -43.20 -19.66 37.74
C ASN A 511 -43.63 -19.18 39.15
N GLY A 512 -44.30 -18.02 39.23
CA GLY A 512 -44.75 -17.38 40.47
C GLY A 512 -43.64 -17.02 41.47
N ALA A 513 -42.48 -16.62 40.96
CA ALA A 513 -41.44 -15.95 41.73
C ALA A 513 -40.77 -14.85 40.89
N LEU A 514 -40.41 -13.73 41.53
CA LEU A 514 -39.68 -12.63 40.89
C LEU A 514 -38.23 -13.04 40.62
N SER A 515 -37.85 -13.08 39.34
CA SER A 515 -36.48 -13.30 38.83
C SER A 515 -35.94 -12.02 38.20
N CYS A 516 -34.64 -11.77 38.24
CA CYS A 516 -34.05 -10.70 37.43
C CYS A 516 -33.89 -11.17 35.98
N SER A 517 -34.23 -10.31 35.01
CA SER A 517 -33.90 -10.46 33.60
C SER A 517 -32.99 -9.29 33.23
N ASP A 518 -31.69 -9.53 33.34
CA ASP A 518 -30.62 -8.59 33.00
C ASP A 518 -29.82 -9.12 31.81
N HIS A 519 -29.68 -8.34 30.72
CA HIS A 519 -29.23 -8.85 29.42
C HIS A 519 -28.89 -7.81 28.31
N THR A 520 -28.50 -6.56 28.61
CA THR A 520 -27.85 -5.71 27.58
C THR A 520 -26.83 -4.74 28.17
N SER A 521 -25.60 -5.22 28.12
CA SER A 521 -24.37 -4.52 28.43
C SER A 521 -24.03 -3.54 27.28
N SER A 522 -23.66 -2.25 27.57
CA SER A 522 -22.80 -1.31 26.77
C SER A 522 -23.04 0.23 27.01
N THR A 523 -22.19 1.25 26.70
CA THR A 523 -21.65 1.67 25.37
C THR A 523 -20.56 2.81 25.29
N LEU A 524 -19.45 2.85 26.07
CA LEU A 524 -18.22 3.48 25.52
C LEU A 524 -16.88 3.06 26.18
N ASP A 525 -16.03 2.35 25.43
CA ASP A 525 -14.75 1.83 25.93
C ASP A 525 -13.67 2.92 25.94
N LEU A 526 -13.23 3.31 27.14
CA LEU A 526 -12.32 4.43 27.39
C LEU A 526 -11.16 4.02 28.29
N CYS A 527 -9.96 4.51 27.98
CA CYS A 527 -8.74 4.20 28.73
C CYS A 527 -8.87 4.43 30.25
N GLY A 528 -9.11 3.33 30.98
CA GLY A 528 -9.50 3.38 32.40
C GLY A 528 -9.11 2.15 33.23
N ASN A 529 -8.84 1.00 32.59
CA ASN A 529 -8.86 -0.35 33.19
C ASN A 529 -10.26 -0.77 33.67
N GLY A 530 -11.10 -1.19 32.72
CA GLY A 530 -12.38 -1.81 33.00
C GLY A 530 -12.94 -2.50 31.74
N ASP A 531 -14.26 -2.64 31.75
CA ASP A 531 -15.11 -3.03 30.61
C ASP A 531 -16.30 -2.05 30.68
N GLU A 532 -16.01 -0.77 30.47
CA GLU A 532 -16.90 0.38 30.69
C GLU A 532 -18.04 0.47 29.65
N ASP A 533 -17.87 -0.17 28.49
CA ASP A 533 -18.90 -0.42 27.49
C ASP A 533 -19.40 -1.87 27.51
N CYS A 534 -19.10 -2.61 28.57
CA CYS A 534 -19.63 -3.94 28.88
C CYS A 534 -19.74 -4.87 27.63
N ASP A 535 -18.82 -4.73 26.67
CA ASP A 535 -18.67 -5.58 25.50
C ASP A 535 -17.26 -6.16 25.60
N PRO A 536 -17.11 -7.41 26.09
CA PRO A 536 -15.80 -7.99 26.34
C PRO A 536 -15.01 -8.31 25.05
N ALA A 537 -15.53 -7.94 23.88
CA ALA A 537 -14.78 -7.89 22.63
C ALA A 537 -14.07 -6.54 22.38
N SER A 538 -14.46 -5.47 23.07
CA SER A 538 -13.84 -4.14 23.08
C SER A 538 -12.52 -4.14 23.87
N PRO A 539 -11.39 -3.73 23.27
CA PRO A 539 -10.12 -3.58 24.01
C PRO A 539 -9.93 -2.19 24.63
N ASP A 540 -9.79 -2.09 25.97
CA ASP A 540 -9.56 -0.88 26.81
C ASP A 540 -9.16 0.37 25.99
N GLY A 541 -10.10 1.29 25.82
CA GLY A 541 -9.97 2.50 25.01
C GLY A 541 -10.32 2.35 23.52
N SER A 542 -10.98 1.28 23.09
CA SER A 542 -11.28 1.04 21.66
C SER A 542 -12.22 2.06 21.01
N GLU A 543 -12.98 2.80 21.81
CA GLU A 543 -13.85 3.89 21.39
C GLU A 543 -13.40 5.26 21.92
N ASP A 544 -12.23 5.30 22.59
CA ASP A 544 -11.54 6.53 22.93
C ASP A 544 -10.95 7.16 21.66
N ALA A 545 -11.60 8.21 21.17
CA ALA A 545 -11.24 8.94 19.95
C ALA A 545 -9.82 9.59 19.94
N ARG A 546 -9.01 9.35 20.98
CA ARG A 546 -7.58 9.69 21.03
C ARG A 546 -6.68 8.50 20.72
N VAL A 547 -7.12 7.26 20.91
CA VAL A 547 -6.39 6.07 20.49
C VAL A 547 -6.32 6.05 18.96
N GLY A 548 -5.15 5.72 18.41
CA GLY A 548 -4.92 5.79 16.95
C GLY A 548 -4.59 7.19 16.42
N VAL A 549 -4.55 8.23 17.26
CA VAL A 549 -4.11 9.59 16.87
C VAL A 549 -2.60 9.72 17.05
N ALA A 550 -1.91 10.21 16.02
CA ALA A 550 -0.46 10.44 16.05
C ALA A 550 0.00 11.37 17.20
N CYS A 551 1.20 11.13 17.72
CA CYS A 551 1.78 11.80 18.87
C CYS A 551 3.33 11.71 18.86
N ASP A 552 3.95 12.62 19.59
CA ASP A 552 5.36 13.07 19.43
C ASP A 552 6.17 12.81 20.71
N GLY A 553 5.87 11.70 21.40
CA GLY A 553 6.74 11.16 22.45
C GLY A 553 7.09 12.04 23.64
N ASN A 554 8.36 11.89 24.03
CA ASN A 554 8.94 12.52 25.22
C ASN A 554 10.48 12.63 25.12
N ASP A 555 10.96 12.63 23.88
CA ASP A 555 12.29 12.36 23.39
C ASP A 555 12.79 13.62 22.65
N GLY A 556 13.14 13.60 21.37
CA GLY A 556 13.76 14.82 20.80
C GLY A 556 14.16 14.85 19.33
N ASP A 557 13.38 14.24 18.45
CA ASP A 557 13.33 14.61 17.02
C ASP A 557 12.10 15.51 16.79
N VAL A 558 11.57 15.50 15.57
CA VAL A 558 10.45 16.29 15.06
C VAL A 558 9.40 15.36 14.43
N CYS A 559 9.61 14.05 14.53
CA CYS A 559 8.90 13.02 13.78
C CYS A 559 7.66 12.60 14.56
N VAL A 560 6.49 13.06 14.14
CA VAL A 560 5.20 12.70 14.77
C VAL A 560 4.77 11.29 14.35
N GLU A 561 5.56 10.29 14.75
CA GLU A 561 5.50 8.89 14.32
C GLU A 561 4.78 8.00 15.32
N GLY A 562 4.92 8.33 16.60
CA GLY A 562 4.20 7.69 17.67
C GLY A 562 2.70 7.79 17.46
N THR A 563 1.98 6.83 18.04
CA THR A 563 0.53 6.84 18.07
C THR A 563 0.06 6.70 19.51
N ASN A 564 -0.96 7.46 19.90
CA ASN A 564 -1.59 7.32 21.21
C ASN A 564 -2.21 5.93 21.32
N GLN A 565 -1.80 5.18 22.33
CA GLN A 565 -2.26 3.82 22.63
C GLN A 565 -2.78 3.77 24.06
N CYS A 566 -3.68 2.82 24.33
CA CYS A 566 -4.08 2.52 25.68
C CYS A 566 -3.14 1.50 26.32
N THR A 567 -2.42 1.89 27.38
CA THR A 567 -1.51 0.98 28.10
C THR A 567 -1.82 1.04 29.59
N ALA A 568 -2.32 -0.06 30.14
CA ALA A 568 -2.71 -0.20 31.55
C ALA A 568 -3.73 0.88 32.01
N GLY A 569 -4.77 1.11 31.21
CA GLY A 569 -5.83 2.10 31.44
C GLY A 569 -5.33 3.54 31.57
N ALA A 570 -4.30 3.87 30.79
CA ALA A 570 -3.85 5.24 30.58
C ALA A 570 -3.46 5.44 29.11
N LEU A 571 -3.76 6.62 28.58
CA LEU A 571 -3.32 7.01 27.25
C LEU A 571 -1.80 7.26 27.28
N THR A 572 -1.05 6.45 26.56
CA THR A 572 0.41 6.55 26.40
C THR A 572 0.74 6.84 24.94
N CYS A 573 1.59 7.83 24.69
CA CYS A 573 2.19 7.94 23.36
C CYS A 573 3.19 6.80 23.17
N SER A 574 3.17 6.15 22.00
CA SER A 574 4.12 5.08 21.65
C SER A 574 5.42 5.60 21.04
N ASP A 575 5.57 6.92 20.86
CA ASP A 575 6.83 7.48 20.38
C ASP A 575 7.96 7.37 21.40
N THR A 576 9.16 7.18 20.88
CA THR A 576 10.40 6.97 21.65
C THR A 576 11.68 7.45 20.92
N THR A 577 11.57 8.13 19.77
CA THR A 577 12.70 8.45 18.87
C THR A 577 13.29 9.85 19.12
N GLY A 578 14.58 10.06 18.82
CA GLY A 578 15.08 11.44 18.91
C GLY A 578 16.39 11.76 18.22
N THR A 579 16.42 12.92 17.54
CA THR A 579 17.52 13.85 17.16
C THR A 579 17.04 14.93 16.17
N THR A 580 17.67 16.12 16.14
CA THR A 580 17.29 17.24 15.24
C THR A 580 18.48 17.71 14.38
N PHE A 581 19.12 16.80 13.66
CA PHE A 581 20.26 17.17 12.80
C PHE A 581 20.35 16.24 11.60
N GLU A 582 20.00 16.79 10.44
CA GLU A 582 20.29 16.20 9.14
C GLU A 582 21.70 15.63 9.10
N THR A 583 21.76 14.33 8.85
CA THR A 583 23.00 13.61 8.67
C THR A 583 23.08 13.29 7.19
N CYS A 584 24.13 13.74 6.51
CA CYS A 584 24.39 13.28 5.14
C CYS A 584 24.60 11.78 5.25
N SER A 585 23.59 11.01 4.87
CA SER A 585 23.45 9.59 5.15
C SER A 585 23.25 8.84 3.83
N GLY A 586 22.65 9.50 2.84
CA GLY A 586 22.37 8.93 1.53
C GLY A 586 21.36 7.77 1.59
N ASN A 587 20.60 7.65 2.67
CA ASN A 587 19.60 6.60 2.88
C ASN A 587 18.19 7.04 2.42
N ALA A 588 18.04 8.30 1.98
CA ALA A 588 16.78 8.96 1.66
C ALA A 588 15.82 9.19 2.85
N ALA A 589 16.36 9.27 4.06
CA ALA A 589 15.65 9.66 5.27
C ALA A 589 15.65 11.18 5.47
N ASP A 590 14.76 11.59 6.37
CA ASP A 590 14.43 12.95 6.75
C ASP A 590 14.68 13.02 8.27
N GLU A 591 15.95 13.12 8.65
CA GLU A 591 16.45 12.86 10.01
C GLU A 591 16.27 14.05 10.96
N ASP A 592 15.78 15.19 10.46
CA ASP A 592 15.12 16.23 11.25
C ASP A 592 13.65 16.53 10.87
N CYS A 593 13.03 15.66 10.07
CA CYS A 593 11.59 15.54 9.81
C CYS A 593 10.95 16.80 9.16
N ASP A 594 11.69 17.48 8.28
CA ASP A 594 11.31 18.72 7.59
C ASP A 594 10.57 18.49 6.25
N GLY A 595 10.55 17.24 5.77
CA GLY A 595 9.96 16.80 4.50
C GLY A 595 10.91 16.85 3.31
N LEU A 596 12.18 17.20 3.55
CA LEU A 596 13.29 17.07 2.62
C LEU A 596 14.19 15.91 3.11
N VAL A 597 15.35 15.77 2.48
CA VAL A 597 16.18 14.57 2.54
C VAL A 597 17.60 14.97 2.17
N ASP A 598 18.57 14.69 3.04
CA ASP A 598 20.00 14.88 2.76
C ASP A 598 20.33 16.33 2.27
N GLU A 599 19.65 17.36 2.79
CA GLU A 599 19.83 18.77 2.38
C GLU A 599 20.67 19.60 3.38
N GLY A 600 20.75 20.92 3.19
CA GLY A 600 21.67 21.78 3.95
C GLY A 600 23.18 21.62 3.67
N PHE A 601 23.63 20.49 3.12
CA PHE A 601 25.03 20.23 2.77
C PHE A 601 25.48 21.06 1.55
N ASN A 602 26.29 22.09 1.79
CA ASN A 602 27.06 22.70 0.71
C ASN A 602 28.14 21.72 0.26
N ARG A 603 28.18 21.47 -1.04
CA ARG A 603 29.09 20.50 -1.70
C ARG A 603 30.06 21.18 -2.65
N ASN A 604 30.06 22.52 -2.69
CA ASN A 604 30.89 23.33 -3.58
C ASN A 604 31.50 24.47 -2.76
N ASP A 605 32.63 24.18 -2.09
CA ASP A 605 33.40 25.11 -1.25
C ASP A 605 34.69 25.61 -1.99
N ASN A 606 34.84 25.31 -3.29
CA ASN A 606 35.93 25.71 -4.19
C ASN A 606 36.33 27.21 -4.15
N PRO A 607 37.62 27.58 -3.98
CA PRO A 607 38.79 26.80 -3.55
C PRO A 607 39.18 27.18 -2.11
N ALA A 608 38.29 26.97 -1.13
CA ALA A 608 38.54 27.29 0.28
C ALA A 608 39.14 26.12 1.09
N CYS A 609 39.25 24.94 0.47
CA CYS A 609 39.56 23.67 1.13
C CYS A 609 41.07 23.54 1.50
N PRO A 610 41.42 23.09 2.71
CA PRO A 610 42.81 22.76 3.05
C PRO A 610 43.22 21.43 2.39
N THR A 611 44.49 21.28 2.03
CA THR A 611 45.04 20.01 1.53
C THR A 611 45.17 18.99 2.67
N TYR A 612 44.57 17.82 2.51
CA TYR A 612 44.77 16.66 3.37
C TYR A 612 45.96 15.82 2.86
N THR A 613 46.61 15.06 3.75
CA THR A 613 47.69 14.13 3.37
C THR A 613 47.22 12.72 3.67
N LEU A 614 46.85 12.00 2.61
CA LEU A 614 46.21 10.70 2.68
C LEU A 614 47.21 9.60 3.07
N GLY A 615 48.46 9.68 2.61
CA GLY A 615 49.51 8.75 3.01
C GLY A 615 50.65 8.59 2.01
N THR A 616 51.29 7.41 2.03
CA THR A 616 52.42 7.05 1.17
C THR A 616 52.18 5.69 0.50
N ILE A 617 52.49 5.59 -0.80
CA ILE A 617 52.45 4.34 -1.58
C ILE A 617 53.74 4.17 -2.38
N SER A 618 54.18 2.93 -2.55
CA SER A 618 55.24 2.59 -3.50
C SER A 618 54.71 2.59 -4.94
N GLY A 619 55.43 3.27 -5.85
CA GLY A 619 55.08 3.36 -7.27
C GLY A 619 55.56 2.17 -8.13
N ASP A 620 56.49 1.37 -7.60
CA ASP A 620 57.29 0.34 -8.30
C ASP A 620 57.34 -1.02 -7.58
N THR A 621 57.07 -1.08 -6.26
CA THR A 621 57.08 -2.32 -5.47
C THR A 621 55.79 -2.55 -4.69
N GLY A 622 55.38 -3.83 -4.57
CA GLY A 622 54.12 -4.17 -3.92
C GLY A 622 52.91 -3.58 -4.64
N ALA A 623 51.75 -3.60 -3.99
CA ALA A 623 50.53 -2.94 -4.45
C ALA A 623 49.83 -2.35 -3.23
N GLN A 624 50.31 -1.19 -2.77
CA GLN A 624 49.70 -0.48 -1.64
C GLN A 624 48.45 0.26 -2.12
N VAL A 625 47.41 0.22 -1.29
CA VAL A 625 46.14 0.90 -1.52
C VAL A 625 45.91 1.90 -0.39
N LEU A 626 45.56 3.14 -0.75
CA LEU A 626 45.00 4.13 0.16
C LEU A 626 43.56 4.43 -0.26
N THR A 627 42.70 4.70 0.70
CA THR A 627 41.30 5.05 0.46
C THR A 627 40.90 6.27 1.27
N ASP A 628 40.12 7.18 0.68
CA ASP A 628 39.43 8.25 1.40
C ASP A 628 37.94 8.29 1.03
N THR A 629 37.12 8.90 1.87
CA THR A 629 35.70 9.07 1.62
C THR A 629 35.16 10.32 2.29
N TRP A 630 34.44 11.12 1.50
CA TRP A 630 33.81 12.35 1.95
C TRP A 630 32.59 12.68 1.09
N TYR A 631 31.83 13.70 1.49
CA TYR A 631 30.60 14.13 0.81
C TYR A 631 30.70 15.53 0.17
N ASP A 632 31.86 16.18 0.26
CA ASP A 632 32.14 17.55 -0.19
C ASP A 632 33.47 17.57 -0.99
N GLU A 633 33.85 18.71 -1.57
CA GLU A 633 35.12 18.87 -2.30
C GLU A 633 36.36 18.74 -1.40
N GLU A 634 37.34 17.96 -1.82
CA GLU A 634 38.57 17.70 -1.06
C GLU A 634 39.83 17.76 -1.95
N PHE A 635 40.97 18.06 -1.34
CA PHE A 635 42.30 18.00 -1.96
C PHE A 635 43.18 17.03 -1.19
N ASP A 636 43.52 15.90 -1.79
CA ASP A 636 44.37 14.89 -1.19
C ASP A 636 45.81 14.96 -1.71
N VAL A 637 46.75 14.72 -0.81
CA VAL A 637 48.18 14.58 -1.11
C VAL A 637 48.61 13.16 -0.80
N VAL A 638 49.11 12.46 -1.82
CA VAL A 638 49.70 11.13 -1.70
C VAL A 638 51.17 11.22 -2.07
N HIS A 639 52.04 10.74 -1.19
CA HIS A 639 53.46 10.60 -1.50
C HIS A 639 53.69 9.28 -2.23
N VAL A 640 54.18 9.33 -3.47
CA VAL A 640 54.54 8.14 -4.26
C VAL A 640 56.05 7.96 -4.16
N THR A 641 56.49 6.80 -3.67
CA THR A 641 57.91 6.50 -3.44
C THR A 641 58.50 5.51 -4.44
N GLU A 642 59.76 5.71 -4.75
CA GLU A 642 60.64 4.73 -5.40
C GLU A 642 61.23 3.79 -4.33
N ASN A 643 61.06 2.49 -4.54
CA ASN A 643 61.48 1.45 -3.61
C ASN A 643 62.35 0.35 -4.27
N ASP A 644 62.37 0.24 -5.60
CA ASP A 644 63.26 -0.62 -6.37
C ASP A 644 64.25 0.17 -7.24
N SER A 645 65.33 0.61 -6.61
CA SER A 645 66.52 1.21 -7.26
C SER A 645 67.32 0.26 -8.19
N SER A 646 66.70 -0.79 -8.74
CA SER A 646 67.35 -1.74 -9.65
C SER A 646 67.30 -1.29 -11.11
N PHE A 647 68.46 -1.25 -11.78
CA PHE A 647 68.58 -0.83 -13.18
C PHE A 647 67.75 -1.71 -14.14
N GLY A 648 66.50 -1.30 -14.41
CA GLY A 648 65.51 -2.17 -15.06
C GLY A 648 64.43 -1.49 -15.89
N GLY A 649 64.13 -0.20 -15.69
CA GLY A 649 63.02 0.48 -16.37
C GLY A 649 61.66 0.06 -15.80
N VAL A 650 61.55 0.08 -14.48
CA VAL A 650 60.27 -0.10 -13.77
C VAL A 650 59.73 1.29 -13.51
N TYR A 651 58.69 1.67 -14.25
CA TYR A 651 58.08 2.98 -14.09
C TYR A 651 57.37 3.12 -12.74
N LEU A 652 57.58 4.25 -12.06
CA LEU A 652 56.69 4.68 -10.97
C LEU A 652 55.28 4.86 -11.53
N SER A 653 54.30 4.20 -10.94
CA SER A 653 52.93 4.19 -11.45
C SER A 653 51.91 4.15 -10.32
N ALA A 654 50.75 4.76 -10.56
CA ALA A 654 49.58 4.62 -9.70
C ALA A 654 48.28 4.75 -10.51
N THR A 655 47.23 4.14 -10.01
CA THR A 655 45.86 4.29 -10.50
C THR A 655 45.03 4.96 -9.41
N ILE A 656 44.39 6.07 -9.78
CA ILE A 656 43.53 6.87 -8.92
C ILE A 656 42.11 6.67 -9.43
N SER A 657 41.23 6.15 -8.59
CA SER A 657 39.82 5.90 -8.93
C SER A 657 38.92 6.65 -7.97
N LEU A 658 37.94 7.38 -8.47
CA LEU A 658 36.92 8.08 -7.67
C LEU A 658 35.55 7.52 -8.06
N TYR A 659 34.85 6.90 -7.13
CA TYR A 659 33.47 6.47 -7.32
C TYR A 659 32.51 7.53 -6.78
N SER A 660 31.60 7.98 -7.65
CA SER A 660 30.50 8.90 -7.34
C SER A 660 29.18 8.11 -7.33
N PRO A 661 28.51 7.91 -6.17
CA PRO A 661 27.23 7.20 -6.10
C PRO A 661 26.11 7.81 -6.98
N PRO A 662 25.05 7.07 -7.29
CA PRO A 662 23.86 7.63 -7.95
C PRO A 662 23.30 8.85 -7.21
N GLY A 663 22.96 9.91 -7.96
CA GLY A 663 22.48 11.19 -7.42
C GLY A 663 23.56 12.19 -6.99
N VAL A 664 24.84 11.80 -6.98
CA VAL A 664 26.00 12.73 -6.92
C VAL A 664 26.94 12.51 -8.09
N ASP A 665 27.67 13.56 -8.44
CA ASP A 665 28.69 13.56 -9.48
C ASP A 665 29.85 14.47 -9.03
N PHE A 666 30.97 13.84 -8.72
CA PHE A 666 32.24 14.48 -8.44
C PHE A 666 33.25 14.07 -9.53
N ASP A 667 33.86 15.09 -10.17
CA ASP A 667 34.93 14.95 -11.15
C ASP A 667 36.28 14.72 -10.44
N LEU A 668 37.07 13.76 -10.91
CA LEU A 668 38.46 13.54 -10.47
C LEU A 668 39.48 14.38 -11.26
N TYR A 669 40.27 15.21 -10.58
CA TYR A 669 41.43 15.91 -11.13
C TYR A 669 42.73 15.51 -10.39
N VAL A 670 43.83 15.33 -11.12
CA VAL A 670 45.14 14.94 -10.55
C VAL A 670 46.28 15.75 -11.18
N ARG A 671 47.28 16.11 -10.37
CA ARG A 671 48.56 16.70 -10.82
C ARG A 671 49.72 16.20 -9.94
N CYS A 672 50.95 16.24 -10.45
CA CYS A 672 52.14 16.19 -9.60
C CYS A 672 52.42 17.57 -8.96
N GLY A 673 52.73 17.58 -7.67
CA GLY A 673 53.05 18.78 -6.89
C GLY A 673 54.51 19.23 -7.03
N ASN A 674 55.45 18.29 -7.07
CA ASN A 674 56.90 18.58 -6.99
C ASN A 674 57.68 18.31 -8.30
N CYS A 675 57.03 17.83 -9.36
CA CYS A 675 57.68 17.46 -10.62
C CYS A 675 58.19 18.69 -11.42
N SER A 676 59.37 18.54 -12.02
CA SER A 676 60.13 19.57 -12.73
C SER A 676 59.38 20.36 -13.82
N GLY A 677 58.33 19.75 -14.40
CA GLY A 677 57.55 20.34 -15.49
C GLY A 677 56.33 21.17 -15.07
N GLY A 678 55.87 21.07 -13.81
CA GLY A 678 54.59 21.63 -13.38
C GLY A 678 53.43 21.02 -14.18
N SER A 679 53.24 19.70 -14.06
CA SER A 679 52.25 18.91 -14.81
C SER A 679 50.87 19.58 -14.79
N ALA A 680 50.26 19.77 -15.96
CA ALA A 680 48.89 20.25 -16.05
C ALA A 680 47.94 19.27 -15.35
N TRP A 681 46.89 19.80 -14.71
CA TRP A 681 45.79 18.98 -14.19
C TRP A 681 45.28 18.03 -15.28
N GLN A 682 45.35 16.73 -15.01
CA GLN A 682 44.67 15.70 -15.80
C GLN A 682 43.34 15.40 -15.12
N SER A 683 42.28 15.28 -15.91
CA SER A 683 40.98 14.79 -15.44
C SER A 683 40.67 13.44 -16.06
N SER A 684 39.69 12.75 -15.49
CA SER A 684 38.97 11.71 -16.21
C SER A 684 38.34 12.26 -17.50
N THR A 685 38.07 11.39 -18.46
CA THR A 685 37.43 11.75 -19.74
C THR A 685 35.90 11.76 -19.68
N THR A 686 35.31 11.44 -18.53
CA THR A 686 33.88 11.10 -18.41
C THR A 686 33.19 12.01 -17.40
N HIS A 687 32.88 13.24 -17.80
CA HIS A 687 32.16 14.21 -16.99
C HIS A 687 30.64 14.00 -17.09
N GLY A 688 29.88 14.23 -16.03
CA GLY A 688 28.42 14.36 -16.11
C GLY A 688 27.62 13.06 -16.00
N LEU A 689 28.10 12.06 -15.26
CA LEU A 689 27.41 10.78 -15.04
C LEU A 689 27.34 10.48 -13.54
N THR A 690 26.14 10.24 -13.00
CA THR A 690 25.98 9.78 -11.61
C THR A 690 26.12 8.26 -11.52
N GLY A 691 26.68 7.72 -10.44
CA GLY A 691 26.87 6.27 -10.27
C GLY A 691 28.06 5.70 -11.06
N HIS A 692 29.06 6.53 -11.38
CA HIS A 692 30.22 6.14 -12.18
C HIS A 692 31.53 6.11 -11.38
N THR A 693 32.57 5.58 -12.02
CA THR A 693 33.94 5.67 -11.54
C THR A 693 34.78 6.48 -12.51
N ASP A 694 35.32 7.59 -12.05
CA ASP A 694 36.42 8.28 -12.71
C ASP A 694 37.74 7.57 -12.45
N THR A 695 38.64 7.56 -13.44
CA THR A 695 39.96 6.94 -13.28
C THR A 695 41.06 7.74 -13.98
N VAL A 696 42.12 8.04 -13.25
CA VAL A 696 43.35 8.67 -13.78
C VAL A 696 44.52 7.72 -13.57
N TYR A 697 45.27 7.48 -14.65
CA TYR A 697 46.47 6.65 -14.65
C TYR A 697 47.71 7.54 -14.72
N ILE A 698 48.60 7.42 -13.74
CA ILE A 698 49.89 8.12 -13.72
C ILE A 698 51.06 7.17 -14.02
N ARG A 699 52.07 7.68 -14.74
CA ARG A 699 53.36 7.06 -14.95
C ARG A 699 54.44 8.15 -14.92
N GLY A 700 55.48 7.96 -14.10
CA GLY A 700 56.72 8.74 -14.14
C GLY A 700 57.88 7.89 -14.66
N ASP A 701 58.85 8.53 -15.33
CA ASP A 701 60.09 7.87 -15.76
C ASP A 701 60.98 7.52 -14.56
N ASP A 702 61.71 6.40 -14.65
CA ASP A 702 62.73 5.95 -13.69
C ASP A 702 64.10 6.31 -14.30
N ASP A 703 64.72 7.38 -13.81
CA ASP A 703 65.79 8.04 -14.56
C ASP A 703 67.07 7.16 -14.56
N TRP A 704 67.49 6.73 -15.75
CA TRP A 704 68.51 5.69 -16.01
C TRP A 704 69.92 5.94 -15.40
N LEU A 705 70.12 7.02 -14.64
CA LEU A 705 71.41 7.56 -14.21
C LEU A 705 71.67 7.54 -12.69
N SER A 706 71.33 6.42 -12.05
CA SER A 706 71.97 5.91 -10.83
C SER A 706 71.94 6.81 -9.58
N GLY A 707 70.84 6.72 -8.82
CA GLY A 707 70.85 6.97 -7.37
C GLY A 707 70.43 8.37 -6.90
N GLU A 708 69.68 9.10 -7.71
CA GLU A 708 68.66 10.00 -7.16
C GLU A 708 67.42 9.14 -6.81
N THR A 709 66.54 9.63 -5.93
CA THR A 709 65.25 8.98 -5.63
C THR A 709 64.15 9.80 -6.30
N ASP A 710 63.40 9.20 -7.22
CA ASP A 710 62.40 9.92 -8.05
C ASP A 710 61.02 10.07 -7.35
N ASP A 711 61.00 10.02 -6.00
CA ASP A 711 59.85 10.28 -5.13
C ASP A 711 59.10 11.57 -5.50
N PHE A 712 57.77 11.51 -5.57
CA PHE A 712 56.94 12.68 -5.88
C PHE A 712 55.64 12.77 -5.08
N ASP A 713 55.20 14.01 -4.86
CA ASP A 713 53.88 14.30 -4.28
C ASP A 713 52.85 14.33 -5.41
N MET A 714 51.85 13.46 -5.35
CA MET A 714 50.63 13.57 -6.14
C MET A 714 49.60 14.41 -5.38
N ILE A 715 48.99 15.37 -6.06
CA ILE A 715 47.88 16.17 -5.57
C ILE A 715 46.63 15.80 -6.36
N ILE A 716 45.65 15.27 -5.65
CA ILE A 716 44.30 14.95 -6.14
C ILE A 716 43.38 16.13 -5.75
N GLU A 717 42.42 16.43 -6.60
CA GLU A 717 41.31 17.34 -6.33
C GLU A 717 40.02 16.61 -6.71
N VAL A 718 39.19 16.33 -5.72
CA VAL A 718 37.82 15.83 -5.89
C VAL A 718 36.91 17.06 -5.98
N ARG A 719 36.37 17.33 -7.17
CA ARG A 719 35.58 18.54 -7.43
C ARG A 719 34.11 18.21 -7.67
N HIS A 720 33.21 18.97 -7.08
CA HIS A 720 31.78 18.78 -7.27
C HIS A 720 31.36 19.26 -8.66
N TYR A 721 30.69 18.38 -9.40
CA TYR A 721 30.11 18.69 -10.71
C TYR A 721 28.61 18.94 -10.61
N SER A 722 27.86 17.97 -10.07
CA SER A 722 26.41 18.11 -9.86
C SER A 722 25.90 17.12 -8.81
N SER A 723 24.73 17.40 -8.22
CA SER A 723 24.06 16.46 -7.32
C SER A 723 22.60 16.85 -7.08
N ASN A 724 21.73 15.88 -6.82
CA ASN A 724 20.35 16.09 -6.37
C ASN A 724 20.11 15.65 -4.91
N ARG A 725 21.08 14.99 -4.26
CA ARG A 725 21.07 14.52 -2.86
C ARG A 725 22.48 14.52 -2.26
N CYS A 726 22.64 14.41 -0.95
CA CYS A 726 23.95 14.12 -0.36
C CYS A 726 24.32 12.63 -0.55
N ALA A 727 25.62 12.35 -0.63
CA ALA A 727 26.20 11.01 -0.62
C ALA A 727 27.72 11.11 -0.48
N TYR A 728 28.34 10.07 0.05
CA TYR A 728 29.80 9.96 0.13
C TYR A 728 30.40 9.40 -1.16
N TRP A 729 31.35 10.12 -1.75
CA TRP A 729 32.23 9.55 -2.77
C TRP A 729 33.29 8.65 -2.12
N ASN A 730 33.87 7.74 -2.90
CA ASN A 730 34.99 6.91 -2.47
C ASN A 730 36.19 7.11 -3.40
N LEU A 731 37.31 7.58 -2.84
CA LEU A 731 38.59 7.71 -3.53
C LEU A 731 39.46 6.49 -3.19
N THR A 732 40.01 5.84 -4.20
CA THR A 732 40.96 4.73 -4.07
C THR A 732 42.22 5.03 -4.87
N VAL A 733 43.39 4.91 -4.23
CA VAL A 733 44.70 5.15 -4.83
C VAL A 733 45.55 3.90 -4.70
N THR A 734 45.91 3.27 -5.83
CA THR A 734 46.70 2.03 -5.86
C THR A 734 48.05 2.25 -6.54
N GLY A 735 49.14 1.95 -5.84
CA GLY A 735 50.51 2.02 -6.38
C GLY A 735 50.90 0.82 -7.25
N ASN A 736 51.93 0.99 -8.08
CA ASN A 736 52.53 -0.03 -8.95
C ASN A 736 51.52 -0.75 -9.87
N THR A 737 50.86 0.03 -10.73
CA THR A 737 49.77 -0.45 -11.59
C THR A 737 50.21 -0.54 -13.05
N SER A 738 49.98 -1.71 -13.67
CA SER A 738 50.44 -2.01 -15.02
C SER A 738 49.62 -1.32 -16.11
N VAL A 739 49.76 0.00 -16.25
CA VAL A 739 48.96 0.83 -17.15
C VAL A 739 49.50 0.85 -18.59
N SER A 740 48.67 0.48 -19.57
CA SER A 740 49.03 0.54 -21.00
C SER A 740 48.66 1.87 -21.67
N ASN A 741 47.64 2.55 -21.14
CA ASN A 741 47.23 3.90 -21.52
C ASN A 741 47.56 4.82 -20.34
N VAL A 742 48.41 5.81 -20.57
CA VAL A 742 48.84 6.77 -19.54
C VAL A 742 48.03 8.05 -19.72
N THR A 743 47.36 8.49 -18.66
CA THR A 743 46.64 9.78 -18.65
C THR A 743 47.58 10.92 -18.26
N CYS A 744 48.52 10.66 -17.34
CA CYS A 744 49.57 11.60 -16.92
C CYS A 744 50.95 10.94 -17.04
N ASP A 745 51.78 11.45 -17.97
CA ASP A 745 53.20 11.11 -18.14
C ASP A 745 53.98 12.25 -17.46
N ILE A 746 54.58 11.99 -16.28
CA ILE A 746 55.12 13.03 -15.36
C ILE A 746 56.63 13.23 -15.45
#